data_AF-A0A9P5TCK6-F1
#
_entry.id   AF-A0A9P5TCK6-F1
#
_cell.length_a   1.000
_cell.length_b   1.000
_cell.length_c   1.000
_cell.angle_alpha   90.00
_cell.angle_beta   90.00
_cell.angle_gamma   90.00
#
_symmetry.space_group_name_H-M   'P 1'
#
loop_
_entity.id
_entity.type
_entity.pdbx_description
1 polymer ?
#
loop_
_entity_poly.entity_id
_entity_poly.type
_entity_poly.pdbx_seq_one_letter_code
_entity_poly.pdbx_strand_id
1 'polypeptide(L)'
;MSPVSPFTGTPAPPLPLRRPPLDSSTSSSPPRVIRKASGHTPPPVHAYSPPPSRIPSLRQGYHSRAISTSASFPHAAPQRQSTLDSDDVDAGTQTTEAVITDGEIGDAASVFPGSTGPGSRKYGSAISKLPPPPTRIIAPGDMLPAVRPPLSDDESDEYTEEEDAKVKLANAMPDTSRSSRRRPVLKCHKYDTIQVQTQTHSAIICAAGHVYVAATGHHVKVYDLSLSESPILSLDHKDVGLKELKVTSLEFCPTQDKGRYVWIGTKDGHMHELDVTTGKLMGSRLSIHLNAITRILRHGDEMISLDDGGKVTIWMSAAAGEDLHLASAQVRNSRISDRQAFVEMFAGKLWTSAREATAHGARGPAVRIYDVLTPGSATRSVLPTEHVGTITSGTILPSHPNHVYLGHEGGFVTIWSTATDDGVPVCEEVMRISNSDVLCLEGINDRLWVGGRNGTIAVYSVESRPWIMTNNWIAHSNSQSVLPLQKIAVDPYSIDKIGRLCVYSVGRDDHVKCWDGLLGADWQDTELFKLEKSFSQFRNINILFVSWNIGATKPEQLSGSKENISILYDALKSVESPDIIVFGFQEVVPLDKANVAKFLKKKKGLEGASTTLHAEHRRWADKLVGAVAFALPDERYKLLYAKELVGLLSCVMVKTKELAATRDCAAHTISRGVGGRFGNKGAVAVRLLIDDTSLCFLNCHLAAGHRRVRDRNADAAAIIEHERLFPVLETLDETLALVGGGDGTMALDHEIVFMSGDLNYRIDQRRDAVVSSVQQNTFQNLLIHDQLTKEMKTNIRLRSFMEGPITFPPTYKYDLHSTEYDTSEKRRIPAWCDRVLWRARDATRVEQLHYQRYEPDISDHRPISAGFRVLVKSIQHDAREKMKEDVEAQWSVREMQLLVNARAFYTAQLVL
;
A
#
# COMPACT_ATOMS: atom_id res chain seq x y z
N MET A 1 9.28 -52.79 -29.13
CA MET A 1 8.70 -54.12 -28.83
C MET A 1 7.82 -53.98 -27.61
N SER A 2 6.53 -54.16 -27.75
CA SER A 2 5.60 -54.51 -26.65
C SER A 2 5.71 -56.05 -26.40
N PRO A 3 5.07 -56.72 -25.40
CA PRO A 3 3.64 -56.52 -25.07
C PRO A 3 3.10 -56.88 -23.63
N VAL A 4 1.81 -56.54 -23.46
CA VAL A 4 0.77 -57.04 -22.51
C VAL A 4 0.74 -56.57 -21.04
N SER A 5 -0.51 -56.34 -20.58
CA SER A 5 -1.00 -55.75 -19.31
C SER A 5 -1.73 -56.85 -18.45
N PRO A 6 -2.84 -56.62 -17.71
CA PRO A 6 -3.13 -55.73 -16.56
C PRO A 6 -3.78 -56.44 -15.30
N PHE A 7 -4.21 -55.64 -14.30
CA PHE A 7 -5.03 -55.96 -13.09
C PHE A 7 -4.30 -56.66 -11.90
N THR A 8 -4.66 -56.48 -10.62
CA THR A 8 -5.93 -56.09 -9.96
C THR A 8 -5.77 -55.20 -8.69
N GLY A 9 -6.79 -54.40 -8.34
CA GLY A 9 -7.26 -54.25 -6.95
C GLY A 9 -6.94 -52.97 -6.16
N THR A 10 -7.87 -52.02 -6.14
CA THR A 10 -7.96 -50.97 -5.09
C THR A 10 -8.97 -51.38 -4.00
N PRO A 11 -8.70 -51.13 -2.71
CA PRO A 11 -9.64 -51.42 -1.63
C PRO A 11 -10.73 -50.35 -1.50
N ALA A 12 -11.94 -50.76 -1.09
CA ALA A 12 -13.07 -49.88 -0.84
C ALA A 12 -12.95 -49.12 0.51
N PRO A 13 -13.59 -47.94 0.66
CA PRO A 13 -13.56 -47.18 1.91
C PRO A 13 -14.40 -47.84 3.02
N PRO A 14 -14.06 -47.62 4.31
CA PRO A 14 -14.77 -48.22 5.43
C PRO A 14 -16.16 -47.60 5.68
N LEU A 15 -17.11 -48.43 6.07
CA LEU A 15 -18.46 -48.01 6.49
C LEU A 15 -18.45 -47.39 7.90
N PRO A 16 -19.36 -46.45 8.21
CA PRO A 16 -19.42 -45.80 9.52
C PRO A 16 -19.91 -46.74 10.64
N LEU A 17 -19.26 -46.64 11.80
CA LEU A 17 -19.57 -47.45 12.99
C LEU A 17 -20.91 -47.03 13.65
N ARG A 18 -21.71 -48.04 14.03
CA ARG A 18 -22.95 -47.87 14.80
C ARG A 18 -22.66 -47.34 16.22
N ARG A 19 -23.50 -46.42 16.71
CA ARG A 19 -23.55 -46.06 18.14
C ARG A 19 -24.07 -47.24 18.99
N PRO A 20 -23.47 -47.52 20.15
CA PRO A 20 -24.09 -48.32 21.21
C PRO A 20 -25.10 -47.48 22.03
N PRO A 21 -26.04 -48.12 22.76
CA PRO A 21 -27.09 -47.43 23.52
C PRO A 21 -26.57 -46.89 24.86
N LEU A 22 -27.17 -45.79 25.34
CA LEU A 22 -27.08 -45.39 26.75
C LEU A 22 -28.12 -46.14 27.57
N ASP A 23 -27.72 -46.64 28.74
CA ASP A 23 -28.63 -47.02 29.82
C ASP A 23 -28.12 -46.45 31.17
N SER A 24 -28.89 -46.68 32.23
CA SER A 24 -29.26 -45.65 33.20
C SER A 24 -28.60 -45.69 34.59
N SER A 25 -28.84 -44.61 35.37
CA SER A 25 -28.71 -44.47 36.85
C SER A 25 -27.31 -44.10 37.41
N THR A 26 -27.14 -43.33 38.51
CA THR A 26 -28.05 -42.85 39.60
C THR A 26 -27.72 -41.44 40.14
N SER A 27 -28.76 -40.65 40.49
CA SER A 27 -28.88 -39.66 41.62
C SER A 27 -27.81 -38.55 41.85
N SER A 28 -28.10 -37.33 42.34
CA SER A 28 -29.24 -36.88 43.18
C SER A 28 -29.54 -35.36 43.07
N SER A 29 -30.80 -34.97 43.28
CA SER A 29 -31.24 -33.60 43.61
C SER A 29 -32.48 -33.66 44.50
N PRO A 30 -32.65 -32.74 45.48
CA PRO A 30 -33.83 -31.84 45.48
C PRO A 30 -33.55 -30.51 46.27
N PRO A 31 -34.54 -29.63 46.59
CA PRO A 31 -35.95 -29.53 46.15
C PRO A 31 -36.36 -28.14 45.57
N ARG A 32 -37.60 -28.05 45.08
CA ARG A 32 -38.31 -26.78 44.76
C ARG A 32 -39.77 -26.88 45.21
N VAL A 33 -40.37 -25.82 45.78
CA VAL A 33 -41.80 -25.83 46.21
C VAL A 33 -42.56 -24.55 45.81
N ILE A 34 -43.35 -24.68 44.73
CA ILE A 34 -44.77 -24.29 44.50
C ILE A 34 -45.34 -22.95 45.03
N ARG A 35 -45.98 -22.18 44.10
CA ARG A 35 -47.41 -21.70 44.10
C ARG A 35 -47.77 -20.99 42.77
N LYS A 36 -48.60 -21.59 41.88
CA LYS A 36 -50.05 -21.29 41.56
C LYS A 36 -50.35 -19.82 41.15
N ALA A 37 -50.64 -19.54 39.86
CA ALA A 37 -51.97 -19.46 39.16
C ALA A 37 -52.78 -18.19 39.55
N SER A 38 -53.50 -17.43 38.68
CA SER A 38 -54.10 -17.55 37.32
C SER A 38 -54.14 -16.13 36.64
N GLY A 39 -54.55 -15.83 35.39
CA GLY A 39 -55.24 -16.55 34.30
C GLY A 39 -55.63 -15.60 33.12
N HIS A 40 -56.50 -16.09 32.22
CA HIS A 40 -57.18 -15.43 31.07
C HIS A 40 -56.45 -15.24 29.71
N THR A 41 -57.29 -15.19 28.66
CA THR A 41 -57.06 -15.56 27.26
C THR A 41 -56.93 -14.37 26.28
N PRO A 42 -56.29 -14.55 25.10
CA PRO A 42 -56.18 -13.50 24.08
C PRO A 42 -57.27 -13.57 22.97
N PRO A 43 -57.74 -12.42 22.45
CA PRO A 43 -58.39 -12.27 21.15
C PRO A 43 -57.46 -11.55 20.11
N PRO A 44 -57.84 -11.46 18.81
CA PRO A 44 -56.85 -11.64 17.73
C PRO A 44 -56.44 -10.39 16.92
N VAL A 45 -55.54 -10.66 15.97
CA VAL A 45 -54.86 -9.79 14.98
C VAL A 45 -55.81 -8.93 14.13
N HIS A 46 -55.42 -7.67 13.88
CA HIS A 46 -55.75 -6.95 12.63
C HIS A 46 -54.58 -6.05 12.19
N ALA A 47 -54.30 -6.04 10.90
CA ALA A 47 -53.27 -5.21 10.25
C ALA A 47 -53.85 -3.90 9.69
N TYR A 48 -53.06 -2.83 9.62
CA TYR A 48 -53.35 -1.65 8.77
C TYR A 48 -52.09 -0.94 8.24
N SER A 49 -52.25 -0.32 7.07
CA SER A 49 -51.22 0.21 6.16
C SER A 49 -50.76 1.65 6.46
N PRO A 50 -49.63 2.13 5.88
CA PRO A 50 -49.11 3.49 6.09
C PRO A 50 -49.64 4.53 5.07
N PRO A 51 -49.76 5.81 5.46
CA PRO A 51 -49.50 6.94 4.55
C PRO A 51 -48.91 8.19 5.29
N PRO A 52 -48.79 9.40 4.69
CA PRO A 52 -47.80 9.74 3.66
C PRO A 52 -47.04 11.07 3.93
N SER A 53 -46.12 11.44 3.04
CA SER A 53 -45.33 12.69 3.08
C SER A 53 -46.08 13.97 2.70
N ARG A 54 -45.75 15.13 3.31
CA ARG A 54 -45.82 16.48 2.69
C ARG A 54 -45.03 17.55 3.45
N ILE A 55 -44.42 18.48 2.71
CA ILE A 55 -43.81 19.74 3.19
C ILE A 55 -44.85 20.88 2.98
N PRO A 56 -44.80 21.99 3.71
CA PRO A 56 -44.25 23.22 3.10
C PRO A 56 -43.42 24.11 4.06
N SER A 57 -42.60 24.97 3.46
CA SER A 57 -41.72 25.96 4.10
C SER A 57 -42.43 27.28 4.48
N LEU A 58 -41.95 28.00 5.52
CA LEU A 58 -41.68 29.46 5.45
C LEU A 58 -40.91 30.01 6.68
N ARG A 59 -40.56 31.31 6.64
CA ARG A 59 -39.54 32.02 7.43
C ARG A 59 -40.07 32.73 8.70
N GLN A 60 -39.13 33.24 9.50
CA GLN A 60 -39.27 34.22 10.61
C GLN A 60 -39.90 33.65 11.89
N GLY A 61 -39.48 34.04 13.12
CA GLY A 61 -38.34 34.87 13.52
C GLY A 61 -38.40 35.23 15.01
N TYR A 62 -37.31 35.82 15.52
CA TYR A 62 -37.22 36.61 16.76
C TYR A 62 -37.17 35.97 18.17
N HIS A 63 -36.22 36.55 18.94
CA HIS A 63 -36.18 36.78 20.39
C HIS A 63 -36.06 35.62 21.40
N SER A 64 -34.85 35.48 21.93
CA SER A 64 -34.64 35.43 23.39
C SER A 64 -33.74 36.61 23.81
N ARG A 65 -33.90 37.11 25.03
CA ARG A 65 -33.42 38.43 25.50
C ARG A 65 -32.34 38.26 26.58
N ALA A 66 -31.33 39.13 26.56
CA ALA A 66 -30.16 39.06 27.43
C ALA A 66 -30.35 39.70 28.82
N ILE A 67 -29.47 39.31 29.75
CA ILE A 67 -28.87 40.05 30.90
C ILE A 67 -27.54 39.27 31.16
N SER A 68 -26.33 39.81 30.92
CA SER A 68 -25.58 40.84 31.67
C SER A 68 -25.15 40.33 33.06
N THR A 69 -23.89 40.37 33.53
CA THR A 69 -22.58 40.97 33.13
C THR A 69 -21.48 40.18 33.88
N SER A 70 -20.17 40.16 33.61
CA SER A 70 -19.19 41.22 33.25
C SER A 70 -17.88 40.59 32.70
N ALA A 71 -17.31 41.12 31.61
CA ALA A 71 -16.03 41.86 31.50
C ALA A 71 -14.77 41.16 32.10
N SER A 72 -13.63 41.02 31.41
CA SER A 72 -12.91 41.98 30.54
C SER A 72 -11.81 41.24 29.73
N PHE A 73 -11.75 41.33 28.38
CA PHE A 73 -11.05 42.29 27.48
C PHE A 73 -9.69 41.75 26.90
N PRO A 74 -9.21 42.21 25.72
CA PRO A 74 -9.04 41.26 24.60
C PRO A 74 -7.76 41.43 23.70
N HIS A 75 -7.72 40.66 22.59
CA HIS A 75 -7.29 40.99 21.19
C HIS A 75 -6.13 42.00 20.90
N ALA A 76 -5.32 41.88 19.83
CA ALA A 76 -5.22 40.91 18.71
C ALA A 76 -3.85 41.07 17.98
N ALA A 77 -3.58 40.23 16.98
CA ALA A 77 -2.49 40.40 15.99
C ALA A 77 -2.76 41.61 15.05
N PRO A 78 -1.80 42.11 14.24
CA PRO A 78 -1.47 41.41 12.97
C PRO A 78 -0.06 41.62 12.36
N GLN A 79 0.21 40.86 11.28
CA GLN A 79 1.01 41.17 10.07
C GLN A 79 2.46 41.71 10.15
N ARG A 80 3.30 41.18 9.23
CA ARG A 80 4.49 41.88 8.70
C ARG A 80 4.62 41.65 7.20
N GLN A 81 4.95 42.70 6.46
CA GLN A 81 5.28 42.67 5.03
C GLN A 81 6.38 43.71 4.76
N SER A 82 7.38 43.32 3.95
CA SER A 82 8.22 44.14 3.05
C SER A 82 8.99 45.40 3.52
N THR A 83 10.27 45.41 3.08
CA THR A 83 11.04 46.51 2.42
C THR A 83 11.82 47.60 3.20
N LEU A 84 13.14 47.59 2.91
CA LEU A 84 14.08 48.69 2.57
C LEU A 84 14.67 49.62 3.66
N ASP A 85 16.01 49.73 3.57
CA ASP A 85 16.91 50.92 3.67
C ASP A 85 16.87 51.80 4.96
N SER A 86 17.96 52.41 5.46
CA SER A 86 19.40 52.45 5.10
C SER A 86 20.27 52.82 6.34
N ASP A 87 21.62 52.79 6.19
CA ASP A 87 22.70 53.52 6.91
C ASP A 87 22.72 53.54 8.47
N ASP A 88 23.84 53.20 9.15
CA ASP A 88 25.00 54.10 9.27
C ASP A 88 26.29 53.39 9.81
N VAL A 89 27.44 54.05 9.53
CA VAL A 89 28.85 54.03 10.06
C VAL A 89 29.17 53.29 11.40
N ASP A 90 30.41 52.82 11.71
CA ASP A 90 31.76 53.19 11.23
C ASP A 90 32.89 52.14 11.51
N ALA A 91 34.06 52.37 10.89
CA ALA A 91 35.45 52.11 11.34
C ALA A 91 36.06 50.68 11.36
N GLY A 92 37.22 50.52 10.66
CA GLY A 92 38.29 49.59 11.11
C GLY A 92 39.26 48.99 10.07
N THR A 93 40.33 49.73 9.70
CA THR A 93 41.71 49.23 9.34
C THR A 93 41.90 47.99 8.43
N GLN A 94 42.38 48.16 7.18
CA GLN A 94 43.81 48.16 6.74
C GLN A 94 44.42 46.79 6.33
N THR A 95 44.70 46.64 5.03
CA THR A 95 45.98 46.26 4.36
C THR A 95 46.85 45.14 4.97
N THR A 96 47.36 44.10 4.28
CA THR A 96 48.05 43.96 2.97
C THR A 96 48.05 42.47 2.57
N GLU A 97 47.83 42.06 1.32
CA GLU A 97 48.80 41.88 0.20
C GLU A 97 50.08 41.02 0.43
N ALA A 98 50.03 39.78 -0.12
CA ALA A 98 50.83 39.32 -1.28
C ALA A 98 52.02 38.32 -1.14
N VAL A 99 52.30 37.68 -2.29
CA VAL A 99 53.56 37.03 -2.78
C VAL A 99 53.85 35.54 -2.46
N ILE A 100 53.47 34.68 -3.42
CA ILE A 100 54.30 33.70 -4.21
C ILE A 100 55.64 33.20 -3.62
N THR A 101 55.90 31.88 -3.65
CA THR A 101 57.19 31.30 -4.12
C THR A 101 57.12 29.79 -4.42
N ASP A 102 57.80 29.36 -5.48
CA ASP A 102 58.05 27.95 -5.85
C ASP A 102 59.16 27.30 -4.99
N GLY A 103 59.28 25.96 -5.01
CA GLY A 103 60.29 25.24 -4.20
C GLY A 103 60.41 23.73 -4.45
N GLU A 104 61.07 23.39 -5.54
CA GLU A 104 61.46 22.07 -6.09
C GLU A 104 62.16 21.00 -5.20
N ILE A 105 62.15 19.75 -5.72
CA ILE A 105 63.15 18.64 -5.63
C ILE A 105 63.21 17.73 -4.37
N GLY A 106 63.28 16.41 -4.62
CA GLY A 106 63.59 15.38 -3.61
C GLY A 106 63.52 13.92 -4.10
N ASP A 107 64.40 13.51 -5.03
CA ASP A 107 64.57 12.10 -5.45
C ASP A 107 65.20 11.20 -4.36
N ALA A 108 64.81 9.91 -4.29
CA ALA A 108 65.73 8.78 -4.04
C ALA A 108 65.02 7.41 -4.21
N ALA A 109 65.73 6.42 -4.79
CA ALA A 109 65.19 5.10 -5.15
C ALA A 109 65.81 3.92 -4.35
N SER A 110 65.09 2.78 -4.27
CA SER A 110 65.66 1.45 -3.96
C SER A 110 64.71 0.28 -4.35
N VAL A 111 65.15 -0.98 -4.27
CA VAL A 111 65.74 -1.66 -5.44
C VAL A 111 65.65 -3.21 -5.39
N PHE A 112 65.05 -3.84 -6.42
CA PHE A 112 65.21 -5.25 -6.88
C PHE A 112 64.90 -6.43 -5.89
N PRO A 113 64.94 -7.73 -6.32
CA PRO A 113 64.19 -8.33 -7.45
C PRO A 113 63.64 -9.78 -7.23
N GLY A 114 62.73 -10.24 -8.12
CA GLY A 114 63.03 -11.42 -8.97
C GLY A 114 62.36 -12.81 -8.77
N SER A 115 62.08 -13.44 -9.92
CA SER A 115 61.89 -14.90 -10.19
C SER A 115 60.54 -15.58 -9.85
N THR A 116 60.06 -16.65 -10.54
CA THR A 116 59.94 -16.96 -11.99
C THR A 116 59.12 -18.26 -12.22
N GLY A 117 57.93 -18.18 -12.86
CA GLY A 117 57.22 -19.24 -13.66
C GLY A 117 57.01 -20.67 -13.08
N PRO A 118 56.45 -21.63 -13.86
CA PRO A 118 55.67 -21.56 -15.12
C PRO A 118 54.14 -21.80 -14.85
N GLY A 119 53.19 -22.10 -15.76
CA GLY A 119 53.14 -22.24 -17.23
C GLY A 119 51.76 -22.74 -17.75
N SER A 120 51.63 -22.96 -19.07
CA SER A 120 50.46 -23.50 -19.83
C SER A 120 49.12 -22.73 -19.73
N ARG A 121 48.68 -21.91 -20.72
CA ARG A 121 48.11 -22.25 -22.05
C ARG A 121 46.84 -23.14 -22.00
N LYS A 122 45.78 -22.92 -22.81
CA LYS A 122 45.36 -21.82 -23.73
C LYS A 122 43.91 -22.16 -24.16
N TYR A 123 43.06 -21.17 -24.42
CA TYR A 123 42.26 -21.01 -25.66
C TYR A 123 41.42 -19.74 -25.56
N GLY A 124 41.23 -19.04 -26.68
CA GLY A 124 40.40 -17.84 -26.76
C GLY A 124 39.89 -17.65 -28.18
N SER A 125 38.99 -16.68 -28.36
CA SER A 125 38.60 -16.15 -29.66
C SER A 125 38.38 -14.66 -29.54
N ALA A 126 38.79 -13.90 -30.55
CA ALA A 126 38.76 -12.44 -30.58
C ALA A 126 38.15 -11.96 -31.89
N ILE A 127 37.45 -10.82 -31.85
CA ILE A 127 37.10 -10.04 -33.04
C ILE A 127 37.59 -8.60 -32.86
N SER A 128 38.05 -8.02 -33.95
CA SER A 128 38.98 -6.89 -34.05
C SER A 128 38.37 -5.50 -33.86
N LYS A 129 39.16 -4.57 -33.28
CA LYS A 129 38.94 -3.13 -33.43
C LYS A 129 39.30 -2.69 -34.87
N LEU A 130 38.46 -1.84 -35.47
CA LEU A 130 38.72 -1.18 -36.75
C LEU A 130 39.64 0.05 -36.57
N PRO A 131 40.42 0.45 -37.59
CA PRO A 131 41.21 1.68 -37.57
C PRO A 131 40.33 2.94 -37.74
N PRO A 132 40.82 4.14 -37.35
CA PRO A 132 40.09 5.39 -37.49
C PRO A 132 39.91 5.82 -38.96
N PRO A 133 38.87 6.61 -39.28
CA PRO A 133 38.59 7.08 -40.64
C PRO A 133 39.64 8.08 -41.15
N PRO A 134 39.80 8.23 -42.47
CA PRO A 134 40.85 9.06 -43.06
C PRO A 134 40.59 10.56 -42.85
N THR A 135 41.60 11.28 -42.37
CA THR A 135 41.62 12.74 -42.32
C THR A 135 41.80 13.33 -43.72
N ARG A 136 40.89 14.22 -44.12
CA ARG A 136 40.95 14.92 -45.41
C ARG A 136 41.90 16.12 -45.29
N ILE A 137 42.99 16.11 -46.06
CA ILE A 137 43.91 17.25 -46.13
C ILE A 137 43.21 18.38 -46.90
N ILE A 138 43.09 19.55 -46.27
CA ILE A 138 42.58 20.78 -46.90
C ILE A 138 43.78 21.53 -47.49
N ALA A 139 43.68 21.96 -48.75
CA ALA A 139 44.74 22.74 -49.39
C ALA A 139 44.74 24.20 -48.88
N PRO A 140 45.87 24.92 -48.89
CA PRO A 140 45.92 26.30 -48.43
C PRO A 140 45.11 27.23 -49.35
N GLY A 141 43.92 27.66 -48.92
CA GLY A 141 43.11 28.64 -49.64
C GLY A 141 41.59 28.58 -49.41
N ASP A 142 41.03 27.44 -49.01
CA ASP A 142 39.58 27.27 -48.90
C ASP A 142 39.01 27.87 -47.60
N MET A 143 37.99 28.73 -47.72
CA MET A 143 37.27 29.28 -46.56
C MET A 143 36.23 28.29 -46.01
N LEU A 144 36.19 28.15 -44.68
CA LEU A 144 35.23 27.32 -43.98
C LEU A 144 33.80 27.89 -44.10
N PRO A 145 32.76 27.06 -44.26
CA PRO A 145 31.38 27.52 -44.16
C PRO A 145 31.06 27.99 -42.74
N ALA A 146 30.21 29.00 -42.61
CA ALA A 146 29.91 29.66 -41.35
C ALA A 146 29.39 28.69 -40.27
N VAL A 147 29.86 28.88 -39.04
CA VAL A 147 29.41 28.14 -37.85
C VAL A 147 27.91 28.34 -37.68
N ARG A 148 27.15 27.23 -37.76
CA ARG A 148 25.71 27.25 -37.48
C ARG A 148 25.51 27.44 -35.97
N PRO A 149 24.67 28.38 -35.51
CA PRO A 149 24.42 28.55 -34.08
C PRO A 149 23.92 27.24 -33.45
N PRO A 150 24.28 26.94 -32.19
CA PRO A 150 23.63 25.85 -31.46
C PRO A 150 22.12 26.13 -31.37
N LEU A 151 21.33 25.07 -31.53
CA LEU A 151 19.89 25.13 -31.27
C LEU A 151 19.69 25.52 -29.80
N SER A 152 18.72 26.39 -29.52
CA SER A 152 18.37 26.77 -28.15
C SER A 152 17.81 25.55 -27.41
N ASP A 153 18.55 25.05 -26.43
CA ASP A 153 18.06 24.05 -25.49
C ASP A 153 16.94 24.65 -24.64
N ASP A 154 15.74 24.07 -24.77
CA ASP A 154 14.63 24.26 -23.83
C ASP A 154 14.40 22.90 -23.13
N GLU A 155 14.55 22.89 -21.80
CA GLU A 155 14.38 21.73 -20.89
C GLU A 155 15.39 20.57 -21.08
N SER A 156 16.68 20.87 -20.86
CA SER A 156 17.73 19.88 -20.61
C SER A 156 17.72 19.38 -19.16
N ASP A 157 16.74 18.54 -18.79
CA ASP A 157 16.86 17.69 -17.60
C ASP A 157 17.87 16.56 -17.92
N GLU A 158 19.14 16.77 -17.58
CA GLU A 158 20.14 15.69 -17.53
C GLU A 158 19.89 14.84 -16.28
N TYR A 159 19.31 13.66 -16.47
CA TYR A 159 19.12 12.70 -15.39
C TYR A 159 20.47 12.16 -14.89
N THR A 160 20.75 12.36 -13.61
CA THR A 160 21.93 11.82 -12.95
C THR A 160 21.82 10.31 -12.72
N GLU A 161 22.96 9.62 -12.55
CA GLU A 161 22.99 8.18 -12.23
C GLU A 161 22.19 7.83 -10.96
N GLU A 162 22.07 8.78 -10.01
CA GLU A 162 21.22 8.64 -8.82
C GLU A 162 19.73 8.45 -9.15
N GLU A 163 19.23 9.01 -10.24
CA GLU A 163 17.83 8.83 -10.62
C GLU A 163 17.56 7.50 -11.33
N ASP A 164 18.52 6.98 -12.09
CA ASP A 164 18.43 5.63 -12.66
C ASP A 164 18.45 4.55 -11.57
N ALA A 165 19.23 4.77 -10.50
CA ALA A 165 19.16 3.95 -9.29
C ALA A 165 17.76 3.97 -8.65
N LYS A 166 17.13 5.15 -8.54
CA LYS A 166 15.75 5.29 -8.02
C LYS A 166 14.71 4.56 -8.89
N VAL A 167 14.91 4.44 -10.21
CA VAL A 167 14.00 3.67 -11.09
C VAL A 167 14.16 2.16 -10.91
N LYS A 168 15.40 1.65 -10.84
CA LYS A 168 15.64 0.24 -10.49
C LYS A 168 14.96 -0.11 -9.16
N LEU A 169 15.07 0.79 -8.18
CA LEU A 169 14.45 0.64 -6.87
C LEU A 169 12.91 0.74 -6.88
N ALA A 170 12.33 1.60 -7.72
CA ALA A 170 10.87 1.74 -7.86
C ALA A 170 10.22 0.53 -8.56
N ASN A 171 10.91 -0.10 -9.51
CA ASN A 171 10.51 -1.36 -10.14
C ASN A 171 10.81 -2.60 -9.28
N ALA A 172 11.62 -2.45 -8.22
CA ALA A 172 11.85 -3.48 -7.19
C ALA A 172 10.82 -3.46 -6.03
N MET A 173 9.87 -2.52 -6.05
CA MET A 173 8.79 -2.45 -5.05
C MET A 173 7.88 -3.69 -5.12
N PRO A 174 7.22 -4.08 -4.01
CA PRO A 174 6.23 -5.15 -4.00
C PRO A 174 4.99 -4.86 -4.87
N ASP A 175 4.45 -5.88 -5.53
CA ASP A 175 3.20 -5.81 -6.28
C ASP A 175 2.02 -5.63 -5.32
N THR A 176 1.30 -4.51 -5.46
CA THR A 176 0.13 -4.13 -4.65
C THR A 176 -1.21 -4.36 -5.36
N SER A 177 -1.19 -4.80 -6.63
CA SER A 177 -2.36 -4.78 -7.53
C SER A 177 -3.52 -5.70 -7.13
N ARG A 178 -3.27 -6.62 -6.17
CA ARG A 178 -4.23 -7.57 -5.60
C ARG A 178 -4.33 -7.51 -4.07
N SER A 179 -3.79 -6.46 -3.44
CA SER A 179 -3.80 -6.32 -1.98
C SER A 179 -5.22 -6.18 -1.43
N SER A 180 -5.53 -6.95 -0.37
CA SER A 180 -6.79 -6.87 0.36
C SER A 180 -6.78 -5.72 1.37
N ARG A 181 -7.78 -4.84 1.31
CA ARG A 181 -7.99 -3.74 2.27
C ARG A 181 -8.89 -4.14 3.45
N ARG A 182 -9.32 -5.41 3.51
CA ARG A 182 -10.08 -5.95 4.63
C ARG A 182 -9.20 -5.95 5.89
N ARG A 183 -9.73 -5.38 6.96
CA ARG A 183 -9.15 -5.56 8.31
C ARG A 183 -9.35 -7.03 8.75
N PRO A 184 -8.30 -7.75 9.19
CA PRO A 184 -8.47 -9.06 9.82
C PRO A 184 -9.26 -8.91 11.13
N VAL A 185 -10.09 -9.90 11.49
CA VAL A 185 -10.95 -9.82 12.70
C VAL A 185 -10.92 -11.14 13.46
N LEU A 186 -10.54 -11.07 14.75
CA LEU A 186 -10.65 -12.17 15.69
C LEU A 186 -12.08 -12.25 16.24
N LYS A 187 -12.85 -13.26 15.81
CA LYS A 187 -14.21 -13.55 16.30
C LYS A 187 -14.18 -14.37 17.60
N CYS A 188 -13.55 -13.86 18.66
CA CYS A 188 -13.47 -14.51 19.97
C CYS A 188 -13.40 -13.48 21.11
N HIS A 189 -14.05 -13.79 22.24
CA HIS A 189 -14.20 -12.87 23.39
C HIS A 189 -14.62 -11.45 22.94
N LYS A 190 -14.11 -10.40 23.59
CA LYS A 190 -14.41 -8.98 23.28
C LYS A 190 -13.38 -8.34 22.34
N TYR A 191 -12.77 -9.11 21.43
CA TYR A 191 -11.60 -8.66 20.67
C TYR A 191 -11.89 -7.56 19.64
N ASP A 192 -13.16 -7.40 19.26
CA ASP A 192 -13.69 -6.37 18.37
C ASP A 192 -14.10 -5.07 19.09
N THR A 193 -14.30 -5.10 20.41
CA THR A 193 -14.69 -3.93 21.24
C THR A 193 -13.59 -3.45 22.21
N ILE A 194 -12.38 -4.02 22.16
CA ILE A 194 -11.25 -3.71 23.05
C ILE A 194 -10.98 -2.20 23.21
N GLN A 195 -10.84 -1.77 24.48
CA GLN A 195 -10.27 -0.46 24.86
C GLN A 195 -9.08 -0.59 25.84
N VAL A 196 -8.16 -1.53 25.58
CA VAL A 196 -6.85 -1.56 26.26
C VAL A 196 -6.06 -0.31 25.84
N GLN A 197 -5.75 0.55 26.81
CA GLN A 197 -5.11 1.84 26.59
C GLN A 197 -3.67 1.82 27.11
N THR A 198 -2.72 2.11 26.22
CA THR A 198 -1.31 2.33 26.51
C THR A 198 -1.03 3.83 26.55
N GLN A 199 -1.50 4.52 27.60
CA GLN A 199 -1.27 5.97 27.74
C GLN A 199 0.23 6.29 27.80
N THR A 200 0.62 7.37 27.12
CA THR A 200 2.00 7.79 26.82
C THR A 200 2.64 6.99 25.68
N HIS A 201 3.39 7.69 24.83
CA HIS A 201 3.93 7.23 23.54
C HIS A 201 5.05 6.15 23.63
N SER A 202 4.98 5.26 24.62
CA SER A 202 5.97 4.23 24.93
C SER A 202 5.54 2.82 24.52
N ALA A 203 4.24 2.58 24.28
CA ALA A 203 3.68 1.29 23.85
C ALA A 203 4.13 0.08 24.71
N ILE A 204 4.27 0.29 26.03
CA ILE A 204 4.74 -0.71 26.98
C ILE A 204 3.59 -1.70 27.29
N ILE A 205 3.58 -2.84 26.59
CA ILE A 205 2.55 -3.88 26.70
C ILE A 205 3.04 -5.28 26.29
N CYS A 206 2.57 -6.29 27.05
CA CYS A 206 2.64 -7.73 26.74
C CYS A 206 1.23 -8.35 26.78
N ALA A 207 1.06 -9.50 26.15
CA ALA A 207 -0.19 -10.25 26.06
C ALA A 207 0.07 -11.75 26.29
N ALA A 208 -0.90 -12.44 26.88
CA ALA A 208 -0.87 -13.89 27.05
C ALA A 208 -2.29 -14.48 27.00
N GLY A 209 -2.78 -14.71 25.79
CA GLY A 209 -4.17 -15.06 25.50
C GLY A 209 -5.11 -13.90 25.79
N HIS A 210 -6.15 -14.13 26.58
CA HIS A 210 -7.11 -13.10 26.98
C HIS A 210 -6.57 -12.08 28.00
N VAL A 211 -5.37 -12.28 28.56
CA VAL A 211 -4.77 -11.39 29.55
C VAL A 211 -3.78 -10.43 28.90
N TYR A 212 -3.96 -9.12 29.10
CA TYR A 212 -3.08 -8.05 28.60
C TYR A 212 -2.61 -7.18 29.77
N VAL A 213 -1.33 -6.83 29.78
CA VAL A 213 -0.75 -5.93 30.81
C VAL A 213 -0.11 -4.73 30.14
N ALA A 214 -0.70 -3.55 30.36
CA ALA A 214 -0.26 -2.28 29.80
C ALA A 214 0.24 -1.36 30.91
N ALA A 215 1.42 -0.75 30.72
CA ALA A 215 1.94 0.25 31.66
C ALA A 215 1.75 1.67 31.13
N THR A 216 1.39 2.59 32.03
CA THR A 216 1.11 3.99 31.72
C THR A 216 1.94 4.90 32.63
N GLY A 217 3.26 4.90 32.41
CA GLY A 217 4.25 5.65 33.18
C GLY A 217 4.37 5.18 34.63
N HIS A 218 3.46 5.63 35.48
CA HIS A 218 3.43 5.35 36.93
C HIS A 218 2.38 4.32 37.39
N HIS A 219 1.62 3.75 36.45
CA HIS A 219 0.60 2.75 36.73
C HIS A 219 0.78 1.51 35.84
N VAL A 220 0.34 0.36 36.34
CA VAL A 220 0.24 -0.91 35.60
C VAL A 220 -1.22 -1.34 35.59
N LYS A 221 -1.77 -1.57 34.39
CA LYS A 221 -3.16 -1.97 34.19
C LYS A 221 -3.20 -3.39 33.63
N VAL A 222 -3.89 -4.28 34.33
CA VAL A 222 -4.17 -5.65 33.87
C VAL A 222 -5.59 -5.69 33.32
N TYR A 223 -5.74 -6.25 32.14
CA TYR A 223 -7.01 -6.46 31.46
C TYR A 223 -7.20 -7.96 31.23
N ASP A 224 -8.40 -8.45 31.50
CA ASP A 224 -8.83 -9.78 31.08
C ASP A 224 -10.01 -9.61 30.12
N LEU A 225 -9.74 -9.81 28.83
CA LEU A 225 -10.68 -9.61 27.72
C LEU A 225 -11.77 -10.68 27.66
N SER A 226 -11.63 -11.77 28.41
CA SER A 226 -12.69 -12.76 28.59
C SER A 226 -13.75 -12.26 29.59
N LEU A 227 -13.38 -11.35 30.51
CA LEU A 227 -14.22 -10.84 31.58
C LEU A 227 -14.71 -9.40 31.31
N SER A 228 -13.80 -8.44 31.11
CA SER A 228 -14.10 -7.00 31.06
C SER A 228 -13.44 -6.27 29.90
N GLU A 229 -14.03 -5.13 29.51
CA GLU A 229 -13.42 -4.16 28.59
C GLU A 229 -12.58 -3.12 29.36
N SER A 230 -12.89 -2.94 30.66
CA SER A 230 -12.09 -2.16 31.60
C SER A 230 -10.91 -2.98 32.11
N PRO A 231 -9.84 -2.36 32.63
CA PRO A 231 -8.85 -3.10 33.41
C PRO A 231 -9.53 -3.75 34.62
N ILE A 232 -9.12 -4.99 34.93
CA ILE A 232 -9.52 -5.72 36.13
C ILE A 232 -8.67 -5.33 37.35
N LEU A 233 -7.44 -4.86 37.11
CA LEU A 233 -6.54 -4.27 38.10
C LEU A 233 -5.93 -3.01 37.52
N SER A 234 -5.81 -1.96 38.32
CA SER A 234 -5.04 -0.76 38.01
C SER A 234 -4.22 -0.43 39.24
N LEU A 235 -2.92 -0.65 39.15
CA LEU A 235 -1.97 -0.58 40.26
C LEU A 235 -1.07 0.65 40.11
N ASP A 236 -0.95 1.45 41.15
CA ASP A 236 0.07 2.50 41.27
C ASP A 236 1.22 2.07 42.21
N HIS A 237 2.22 2.94 42.35
CA HIS A 237 3.34 2.74 43.29
C HIS A 237 2.92 2.37 44.72
N LYS A 238 1.84 2.93 45.27
CA LYS A 238 1.35 2.64 46.63
C LYS A 238 0.70 1.27 46.71
N ASP A 239 -0.09 0.90 45.69
CA ASP A 239 -0.78 -0.39 45.64
C ASP A 239 0.22 -1.56 45.67
N VAL A 240 1.38 -1.39 45.02
CA VAL A 240 2.48 -2.38 45.06
C VAL A 240 3.54 -2.12 46.15
N GLY A 241 3.32 -1.14 47.04
CA GLY A 241 4.20 -0.87 48.18
C GLY A 241 5.58 -0.27 47.84
N LEU A 242 5.71 0.41 46.70
CA LEU A 242 6.93 1.02 46.19
C LEU A 242 6.95 2.55 46.38
N LYS A 243 8.16 3.11 46.49
CA LYS A 243 8.37 4.57 46.63
C LYS A 243 8.03 5.32 45.33
N GLU A 244 8.42 4.78 44.20
CA GLU A 244 8.12 5.25 42.85
C GLU A 244 8.10 4.04 41.92
N LEU A 245 7.19 4.01 40.95
CA LEU A 245 7.06 2.93 39.95
C LEU A 245 7.07 3.53 38.56
N LYS A 246 8.21 4.00 38.05
CA LYS A 246 8.29 4.50 36.67
C LYS A 246 8.66 3.38 35.70
N VAL A 247 7.66 2.73 35.12
CA VAL A 247 7.84 1.58 34.23
C VAL A 247 8.46 1.99 32.90
N THR A 248 9.41 1.19 32.41
CA THR A 248 10.10 1.37 31.12
C THR A 248 10.07 0.11 30.25
N SER A 249 9.89 -1.07 30.84
CA SER A 249 9.74 -2.35 30.12
C SER A 249 8.92 -3.34 30.94
N LEU A 250 8.28 -4.29 30.27
CA LEU A 250 7.60 -5.42 30.91
C LEU A 250 7.54 -6.64 29.97
N GLU A 251 7.52 -7.84 30.54
CA GLU A 251 7.41 -9.10 29.79
C GLU A 251 6.85 -10.24 30.69
N PHE A 252 6.19 -11.24 30.11
CA PHE A 252 5.69 -12.41 30.85
C PHE A 252 6.83 -13.41 31.13
N CYS A 253 6.85 -13.95 32.36
CA CYS A 253 7.87 -14.90 32.80
C CYS A 253 7.59 -16.34 32.32
N PRO A 254 8.61 -17.10 31.87
CA PRO A 254 8.49 -18.55 31.68
C PRO A 254 8.17 -19.26 33.00
N THR A 255 6.91 -19.67 33.12
CA THR A 255 6.37 -20.38 34.28
C THR A 255 5.32 -21.38 33.82
N GLN A 256 5.06 -22.42 34.62
CA GLN A 256 4.02 -23.42 34.32
C GLN A 256 2.64 -22.78 34.22
N ASP A 257 2.35 -21.77 35.04
CA ASP A 257 1.14 -20.93 35.00
C ASP A 257 1.27 -19.83 33.92
N LYS A 258 1.34 -20.28 32.65
CA LYS A 258 1.66 -19.47 31.48
C LYS A 258 0.87 -18.16 31.43
N GLY A 259 1.57 -17.03 31.49
CA GLY A 259 0.95 -15.71 31.39
C GLY A 259 0.31 -15.21 32.69
N ARG A 260 0.77 -15.67 33.85
CA ARG A 260 0.38 -15.15 35.17
C ARG A 260 1.37 -14.15 35.77
N TYR A 261 2.67 -14.43 35.66
CA TYR A 261 3.71 -13.60 36.28
C TYR A 261 4.32 -12.65 35.25
N VAL A 262 4.30 -11.35 35.54
CA VAL A 262 4.92 -10.31 34.70
C VAL A 262 6.10 -9.70 35.43
N TRP A 263 7.23 -9.59 34.73
CA TRP A 263 8.38 -8.83 35.18
C TRP A 263 8.29 -7.40 34.68
N ILE A 264 8.59 -6.44 35.55
CA ILE A 264 8.44 -5.00 35.33
C ILE A 264 9.79 -4.34 35.59
N GLY A 265 10.36 -3.74 34.55
CA GLY A 265 11.60 -2.96 34.61
C GLY A 265 11.31 -1.46 34.74
N THR A 266 12.09 -0.75 35.56
CA THR A 266 11.90 0.68 35.83
C THR A 266 13.01 1.58 35.30
N LYS A 267 12.72 2.89 35.26
CA LYS A 267 13.68 3.95 34.93
C LYS A 267 14.90 3.97 35.86
N ASP A 268 14.73 3.57 37.12
CA ASP A 268 15.79 3.62 38.14
C ASP A 268 16.51 2.26 38.29
N GLY A 269 16.41 1.41 37.26
CA GLY A 269 17.12 0.14 37.18
C GLY A 269 16.60 -0.94 38.14
N HIS A 270 15.37 -0.81 38.62
CA HIS A 270 14.72 -1.79 39.49
C HIS A 270 13.97 -2.83 38.66
N MET A 271 13.93 -4.07 39.15
CA MET A 271 13.12 -5.15 38.62
C MET A 271 12.09 -5.61 39.65
N HIS A 272 10.86 -5.85 39.21
CA HIS A 272 9.71 -6.22 40.05
C HIS A 272 8.94 -7.38 39.41
N GLU A 273 8.41 -8.32 40.20
CA GLU A 273 7.58 -9.44 39.71
C GLU A 273 6.17 -9.30 40.25
N LEU A 274 5.19 -9.24 39.35
CA LEU A 274 3.77 -9.05 39.65
C LEU A 274 2.97 -10.31 39.29
N ASP A 275 2.16 -10.80 40.24
CA ASP A 275 1.09 -11.77 39.95
C ASP A 275 -0.15 -11.02 39.42
N VAL A 276 -0.43 -11.16 38.13
CA VAL A 276 -1.52 -10.42 37.45
C VAL A 276 -2.91 -10.89 37.88
N THR A 277 -3.03 -12.04 38.55
CA THR A 277 -4.32 -12.56 39.04
C THR A 277 -4.69 -12.00 40.41
N THR A 278 -3.69 -11.70 41.26
CA THR A 278 -3.90 -11.20 42.62
C THR A 278 -3.54 -9.72 42.80
N GLY A 279 -2.84 -9.12 41.83
CA GLY A 279 -2.31 -7.76 41.90
C GLY A 279 -1.14 -7.60 42.87
N LYS A 280 -0.59 -8.71 43.38
CA LYS A 280 0.46 -8.69 44.41
C LYS A 280 1.86 -8.74 43.81
N LEU A 281 2.74 -7.92 44.39
CA LEU A 281 4.17 -7.96 44.13
C LEU A 281 4.77 -9.20 44.83
N MET A 282 5.32 -10.12 44.04
CA MET A 282 5.88 -11.40 44.48
C MET A 282 7.37 -11.30 44.83
N GLY A 283 8.09 -10.42 44.13
CA GLY A 283 9.53 -10.24 44.30
C GLY A 283 10.03 -8.89 43.81
N SER A 284 11.21 -8.49 44.25
CA SER A 284 11.88 -7.26 43.80
C SER A 284 13.40 -7.36 43.89
N ARG A 285 14.08 -6.75 42.92
CA ARG A 285 15.53 -6.57 42.87
C ARG A 285 15.81 -5.10 42.57
N LEU A 286 16.12 -4.34 43.62
CA LEU A 286 16.35 -2.89 43.54
C LEU A 286 17.75 -2.61 42.97
N SER A 287 17.85 -1.61 42.08
CA SER A 287 19.08 -1.14 41.45
C SER A 287 19.98 -2.26 40.89
N ILE A 288 19.37 -3.33 40.35
CA ILE A 288 20.09 -4.40 39.66
C ILE A 288 20.71 -3.89 38.34
N HIS A 289 20.09 -2.88 37.73
CA HIS A 289 20.67 -2.04 36.69
C HIS A 289 21.00 -0.65 37.25
N LEU A 290 22.01 0.01 36.66
CA LEU A 290 22.40 1.39 37.05
C LEU A 290 21.66 2.45 36.23
N ASN A 291 21.07 2.05 35.11
CA ASN A 291 20.29 2.90 34.21
C ASN A 291 18.89 2.30 34.01
N ALA A 292 18.04 3.00 33.25
CA ALA A 292 16.69 2.53 32.93
C ALA A 292 16.71 1.19 32.20
N ILE A 293 15.82 0.27 32.60
CA ILE A 293 15.68 -1.03 31.95
C ILE A 293 14.84 -0.87 30.68
N THR A 294 15.49 -0.89 29.51
CA THR A 294 14.88 -0.58 28.21
C THR A 294 14.21 -1.79 27.56
N ARG A 295 14.68 -2.99 27.86
CA ARG A 295 14.13 -4.26 27.35
C ARG A 295 14.16 -5.33 28.43
N ILE A 296 13.13 -6.16 28.42
CA ILE A 296 13.08 -7.48 29.03
C ILE A 296 12.70 -8.42 27.88
N LEU A 297 13.45 -9.50 27.68
CA LEU A 297 13.27 -10.47 26.60
C LEU A 297 13.24 -11.88 27.22
N ARG A 298 12.43 -12.77 26.66
CA ARG A 298 12.35 -14.20 27.04
C ARG A 298 13.18 -15.06 26.09
N HIS A 299 13.95 -16.01 26.61
CA HIS A 299 14.53 -17.11 25.84
C HIS A 299 14.38 -18.44 26.58
N GLY A 300 13.34 -19.18 26.22
CA GLY A 300 13.01 -20.47 26.84
C GLY A 300 12.60 -20.27 28.28
N ASP A 301 13.40 -20.85 29.18
CA ASP A 301 13.25 -20.75 30.63
C ASP A 301 14.13 -19.63 31.23
N GLU A 302 14.87 -18.89 30.39
CA GLU A 302 15.68 -17.74 30.79
C GLU A 302 14.96 -16.41 30.46
N MET A 303 15.22 -15.40 31.29
CA MET A 303 14.84 -14.01 31.03
C MET A 303 16.10 -13.17 30.87
N ILE A 304 16.04 -12.11 30.06
CA ILE A 304 17.18 -11.24 29.77
C ILE A 304 16.73 -9.80 29.93
N SER A 305 17.37 -9.03 30.81
CA SER A 305 17.09 -7.59 30.97
C SER A 305 18.27 -6.73 30.55
N LEU A 306 17.99 -5.59 29.92
CA LEU A 306 18.99 -4.69 29.34
C LEU A 306 18.75 -3.25 29.80
N ASP A 307 19.84 -2.50 30.05
CA ASP A 307 19.78 -1.07 30.35
C ASP A 307 20.44 -0.17 29.30
N ASP A 308 20.11 1.13 29.35
CA ASP A 308 20.67 2.18 28.48
C ASP A 308 22.21 2.24 28.46
N GLY A 309 22.88 1.79 29.53
CA GLY A 309 24.34 1.75 29.66
C GLY A 309 25.00 0.51 29.04
N GLY A 310 24.21 -0.34 28.39
CA GLY A 310 24.67 -1.57 27.74
C GLY A 310 24.93 -2.73 28.70
N LYS A 311 24.45 -2.67 29.96
CA LYS A 311 24.50 -3.83 30.85
C LYS A 311 23.39 -4.81 30.46
N VAL A 312 23.75 -6.09 30.31
CA VAL A 312 22.82 -7.21 30.10
C VAL A 312 22.84 -8.10 31.34
N THR A 313 21.68 -8.43 31.88
CA THR A 313 21.52 -9.40 32.96
C THR A 313 20.72 -10.59 32.43
N ILE A 314 21.33 -11.78 32.41
CA ILE A 314 20.67 -13.06 32.11
C ILE A 314 20.21 -13.65 33.43
N TRP A 315 18.95 -14.03 33.50
CA TRP A 315 18.26 -14.54 34.67
C TRP A 315 17.88 -16.00 34.43
N MET A 316 18.32 -16.87 35.31
CA MET A 316 18.17 -18.33 35.21
C MET A 316 17.47 -18.87 36.45
N SER A 317 16.73 -19.97 36.29
CA SER A 317 16.08 -20.64 37.42
C SER A 317 17.13 -21.20 38.40
N ALA A 318 16.73 -21.40 39.66
CA ALA A 318 17.64 -21.88 40.70
C ALA A 318 18.04 -23.35 40.49
N ALA A 319 17.14 -24.15 39.90
CA ALA A 319 17.38 -25.53 39.47
C ALA A 319 16.68 -25.80 38.13
N ALA A 320 17.16 -26.80 37.38
CA ALA A 320 16.56 -27.17 36.11
C ALA A 320 15.14 -27.74 36.31
N GLY A 321 14.15 -27.13 35.64
CA GLY A 321 12.73 -27.52 35.73
C GLY A 321 11.92 -26.84 36.84
N GLU A 322 12.52 -25.93 37.62
CA GLU A 322 11.77 -25.03 38.52
C GLU A 322 11.35 -23.75 37.80
N ASP A 323 10.16 -23.23 38.13
CA ASP A 323 9.65 -21.96 37.61
C ASP A 323 10.58 -20.77 37.95
N LEU A 324 10.83 -19.91 36.97
CA LEU A 324 11.69 -18.74 37.14
C LEU A 324 10.97 -17.67 37.95
N HIS A 325 11.34 -17.52 39.23
CA HIS A 325 10.87 -16.44 40.09
C HIS A 325 11.97 -15.42 40.37
N LEU A 326 11.66 -14.13 40.23
CA LEU A 326 12.60 -13.02 40.43
C LEU A 326 13.26 -13.02 41.81
N ALA A 327 12.54 -13.53 42.83
CA ALA A 327 13.02 -13.62 44.20
C ALA A 327 14.13 -14.65 44.41
N SER A 328 14.16 -15.73 43.62
CA SER A 328 15.14 -16.85 43.69
C SER A 328 16.09 -16.92 42.50
N ALA A 329 15.80 -16.21 41.40
CA ALA A 329 16.57 -16.23 40.16
C ALA A 329 18.07 -15.99 40.36
N GLN A 330 18.88 -16.83 39.71
CA GLN A 330 20.32 -16.65 39.59
C GLN A 330 20.61 -15.67 38.45
N VAL A 331 21.65 -14.85 38.58
CA VAL A 331 21.99 -13.81 37.60
C VAL A 331 23.41 -13.95 37.06
N ARG A 332 23.56 -13.79 35.74
CA ARG A 332 24.83 -13.67 35.03
C ARG A 332 24.83 -12.34 34.28
N ASN A 333 25.91 -11.58 34.38
CA ASN A 333 26.03 -10.29 33.72
C ASN A 333 26.86 -10.42 32.44
N SER A 334 26.44 -9.72 31.38
CA SER A 334 27.18 -9.49 30.15
C SER A 334 27.14 -8.00 29.80
N ARG A 335 27.89 -7.58 28.79
CA ARG A 335 27.96 -6.17 28.36
C ARG A 335 27.94 -6.05 26.84
N ILE A 336 27.13 -5.09 26.38
CA ILE A 336 27.03 -4.66 24.98
C ILE A 336 27.39 -3.17 24.89
N SER A 337 27.41 -2.63 23.66
CA SER A 337 27.46 -1.18 23.42
C SER A 337 26.27 -0.45 24.05
N ASP A 338 26.48 0.76 24.57
CA ASP A 338 25.45 1.59 25.20
C ASP A 338 24.50 2.23 24.16
N ARG A 339 23.38 2.82 24.62
CA ARG A 339 22.46 3.65 23.81
C ARG A 339 21.98 2.98 22.50
N GLN A 340 21.57 1.71 22.61
CA GLN A 340 21.03 0.98 21.46
C GLN A 340 19.67 1.56 21.04
N ALA A 341 19.51 1.83 19.74
CA ALA A 341 18.25 2.26 19.14
C ALA A 341 17.37 1.07 18.74
N PHE A 342 18.00 -0.07 18.43
CA PHE A 342 17.36 -1.34 18.15
C PHE A 342 18.04 -2.45 18.95
N VAL A 343 17.24 -3.34 19.55
CA VAL A 343 17.64 -4.53 20.30
C VAL A 343 16.55 -5.57 20.12
N GLU A 344 16.88 -6.72 19.54
CA GLU A 344 16.03 -7.92 19.55
C GLU A 344 16.85 -9.21 19.60
N MET A 345 16.19 -10.34 19.84
CA MET A 345 16.83 -11.64 19.90
C MET A 345 16.36 -12.55 18.76
N PHE A 346 17.32 -13.02 17.96
CA PHE A 346 17.08 -13.85 16.77
C PHE A 346 18.01 -15.06 16.80
N ALA A 347 17.44 -16.27 16.70
CA ALA A 347 18.17 -17.54 16.71
C ALA A 347 19.18 -17.65 17.88
N GLY A 348 18.75 -17.29 19.10
CA GLY A 348 19.54 -17.36 20.33
C GLY A 348 20.65 -16.30 20.46
N LYS A 349 20.79 -15.39 19.49
CA LYS A 349 21.76 -14.28 19.54
C LYS A 349 21.03 -12.95 19.71
N LEU A 350 21.64 -12.03 20.44
CA LEU A 350 21.16 -10.66 20.63
C LEU A 350 21.69 -9.77 19.49
N TRP A 351 20.78 -9.20 18.71
CA TRP A 351 21.07 -8.29 17.61
C TRP A 351 20.78 -6.86 18.04
N THR A 352 21.75 -5.96 17.86
CA THR A 352 21.63 -4.58 18.29
C THR A 352 22.15 -3.59 17.24
N SER A 353 21.62 -2.37 17.28
CA SER A 353 22.13 -1.24 16.49
C SER A 353 22.00 0.04 17.30
N ALA A 354 23.04 0.87 17.27
CA ALA A 354 23.00 2.22 17.82
C ALA A 354 22.48 3.23 16.79
N ARG A 355 22.00 4.39 17.26
CA ARG A 355 21.76 5.57 16.41
C ARG A 355 23.08 6.33 16.23
N GLU A 356 23.97 5.77 15.42
CA GLU A 356 25.19 6.46 14.98
C GLU A 356 24.84 7.41 13.82
N ALA A 357 25.40 8.62 13.82
CA ALA A 357 25.31 9.50 12.66
C ALA A 357 26.07 8.84 11.51
N THR A 358 25.38 8.51 10.43
CA THR A 358 25.98 7.85 9.26
C THR A 358 27.12 8.71 8.72
N ALA A 359 28.36 8.26 8.92
CA ALA A 359 29.53 8.89 8.33
C ALA A 359 29.36 8.97 6.81
N HIS A 360 29.83 10.06 6.19
CA HIS A 360 29.70 10.24 4.75
C HIS A 360 30.33 9.05 4.00
N GLY A 361 29.51 8.31 3.24
CA GLY A 361 29.91 7.09 2.53
C GLY A 361 29.59 5.76 3.23
N ALA A 362 29.05 5.76 4.45
CA ALA A 362 28.60 4.54 5.12
C ALA A 362 27.34 3.94 4.43
N ARG A 363 27.25 2.61 4.33
CA ARG A 363 26.09 1.91 3.74
C ARG A 363 24.88 1.83 4.68
N GLY A 364 24.97 2.34 5.90
CA GLY A 364 23.90 2.28 6.88
C GLY A 364 24.43 1.95 8.27
N PRO A 365 23.55 1.66 9.24
CA PRO A 365 23.93 1.35 10.61
C PRO A 365 24.65 0.01 10.73
N ALA A 366 25.64 -0.06 11.63
CA ALA A 366 26.33 -1.31 11.96
C ALA A 366 25.46 -2.18 12.87
N VAL A 367 25.20 -3.41 12.42
CA VAL A 367 24.49 -4.44 13.19
C VAL A 367 25.50 -5.19 14.04
N ARG A 368 25.37 -5.11 15.36
CA ARG A 368 26.23 -5.82 16.32
C ARG A 368 25.49 -7.03 16.87
N ILE A 369 26.16 -8.17 16.86
CA ILE A 369 25.57 -9.47 17.21
C ILE A 369 26.37 -10.07 18.36
N TYR A 370 25.68 -10.37 19.46
CA TYR A 370 26.24 -10.89 20.69
C TYR A 370 25.59 -12.24 21.02
N ASP A 371 26.40 -13.27 21.22
CA ASP A 371 25.95 -14.44 21.98
C ASP A 371 26.16 -14.12 23.47
N VAL A 372 25.09 -13.66 24.12
CA VAL A 372 25.08 -13.33 25.55
C VAL A 372 24.82 -14.56 26.43
N LEU A 373 24.48 -15.70 25.83
CA LEU A 373 24.13 -16.94 26.51
C LEU A 373 25.36 -17.86 26.68
N THR A 374 26.31 -17.78 25.74
CA THR A 374 27.60 -18.48 25.76
C THR A 374 28.73 -17.54 26.22
N PRO A 375 29.28 -17.70 27.44
CA PRO A 375 30.33 -16.82 27.95
C PRO A 375 31.61 -16.83 27.10
N GLY A 376 32.23 -15.67 26.92
CA GLY A 376 33.48 -15.52 26.16
C GLY A 376 33.31 -15.48 24.63
N SER A 377 32.08 -15.53 24.13
CA SER A 377 31.79 -15.42 22.70
C SER A 377 32.22 -14.07 22.11
N ALA A 378 32.82 -14.10 20.93
CA ALA A 378 33.23 -12.89 20.22
C ALA A 378 32.02 -12.15 19.62
N THR A 379 31.90 -10.85 19.92
CA THR A 379 30.95 -9.96 19.22
C THR A 379 31.26 -9.93 17.73
N ARG A 380 30.22 -10.02 16.90
CA ARG A 380 30.31 -9.79 15.45
C ARG A 380 29.70 -8.44 15.11
N SER A 381 30.23 -7.77 14.08
CA SER A 381 29.68 -6.52 13.56
C SER A 381 29.60 -6.63 12.05
N VAL A 382 28.42 -6.39 11.50
CA VAL A 382 28.12 -6.57 10.06
C VAL A 382 27.42 -5.32 9.51
N LEU A 383 27.49 -5.13 8.20
CA LEU A 383 26.98 -3.95 7.49
C LEU A 383 26.08 -4.37 6.31
N PRO A 384 25.02 -3.60 6.00
CA PRO A 384 24.15 -3.87 4.87
C PRO A 384 24.90 -3.73 3.54
N THR A 385 24.43 -4.45 2.51
CA THR A 385 25.03 -4.42 1.17
C THR A 385 24.77 -3.12 0.42
N GLU A 386 23.62 -2.47 0.65
CA GLU A 386 23.19 -1.20 0.06
C GLU A 386 22.87 -0.13 1.11
N HIS A 387 22.72 1.13 0.69
CA HIS A 387 22.46 2.27 1.58
C HIS A 387 21.04 2.25 2.20
N VAL A 388 20.95 2.05 3.51
CA VAL A 388 19.69 2.03 4.29
C VAL A 388 19.71 2.94 5.52
N GLY A 389 18.52 3.37 5.96
CA GLY A 389 18.34 4.19 7.17
C GLY A 389 18.50 3.42 8.48
N THR A 390 18.24 4.10 9.61
CA THR A 390 18.28 3.48 10.95
C THR A 390 17.36 2.25 11.02
N ILE A 391 17.82 1.17 11.67
CA ILE A 391 16.98 0.01 11.97
C ILE A 391 15.94 0.40 13.03
N THR A 392 14.67 0.07 12.78
CA THR A 392 13.54 0.36 13.66
C THR A 392 12.96 -0.89 14.32
N SER A 393 13.06 -2.02 13.63
CA SER A 393 12.36 -3.26 13.95
C SER A 393 13.03 -4.44 13.24
N GLY A 394 12.72 -5.67 13.66
CA GLY A 394 13.26 -6.88 13.05
C GLY A 394 12.52 -8.12 13.48
N THR A 395 12.57 -9.19 12.68
CA THR A 395 11.85 -10.44 12.95
C THR A 395 12.43 -11.63 12.15
N ILE A 396 11.96 -12.85 12.43
CA ILE A 396 12.22 -14.07 11.65
C ILE A 396 10.88 -14.56 11.07
N LEU A 397 10.87 -15.05 9.84
CA LEU A 397 9.69 -15.71 9.28
C LEU A 397 9.70 -17.22 9.59
N PRO A 398 8.58 -17.81 10.08
CA PRO A 398 8.48 -19.25 10.30
C PRO A 398 8.78 -20.12 9.07
N SER A 399 8.44 -19.63 7.88
CA SER A 399 8.76 -20.26 6.59
C SER A 399 10.25 -20.17 6.20
N HIS A 400 11.00 -19.21 6.76
CA HIS A 400 12.40 -18.93 6.45
C HIS A 400 13.20 -18.72 7.76
N PRO A 401 13.34 -19.77 8.61
CA PRO A 401 13.88 -19.62 9.97
C PRO A 401 15.36 -19.24 10.02
N ASN A 402 16.08 -19.41 8.91
CA ASN A 402 17.49 -19.03 8.75
C ASN A 402 17.68 -17.59 8.23
N HIS A 403 16.59 -16.83 8.09
CA HIS A 403 16.61 -15.46 7.58
C HIS A 403 16.06 -14.47 8.62
N VAL A 404 16.89 -13.48 8.96
CA VAL A 404 16.50 -12.33 9.78
C VAL A 404 16.15 -11.17 8.86
N TYR A 405 14.98 -10.59 9.08
CA TYR A 405 14.46 -9.44 8.35
C TYR A 405 14.55 -8.22 9.26
N LEU A 406 15.25 -7.16 8.86
CA LEU A 406 15.34 -5.91 9.62
C LEU A 406 14.64 -4.78 8.85
N GLY A 407 13.76 -4.04 9.51
CA GLY A 407 13.03 -2.89 8.97
C GLY A 407 13.75 -1.57 9.24
N HIS A 408 13.72 -0.65 8.27
CA HIS A 408 14.48 0.60 8.31
C HIS A 408 13.65 1.87 8.06
N GLU A 409 14.15 2.98 8.60
CA GLU A 409 13.81 4.34 8.13
C GLU A 409 14.07 4.45 6.61
N GLY A 410 13.22 5.21 5.90
CA GLY A 410 13.23 5.29 4.43
C GLY A 410 12.41 4.23 3.69
N GLY A 411 11.90 3.20 4.40
CA GLY A 411 10.98 2.20 3.85
C GLY A 411 11.65 0.94 3.28
N PHE A 412 12.82 0.59 3.79
CA PHE A 412 13.60 -0.59 3.38
C PHE A 412 13.46 -1.74 4.38
N VAL A 413 13.63 -2.96 3.87
CA VAL A 413 13.87 -4.19 4.64
C VAL A 413 15.18 -4.80 4.16
N THR A 414 16.07 -5.15 5.08
CA THR A 414 17.28 -5.93 4.78
C THR A 414 17.09 -7.38 5.20
N ILE A 415 17.55 -8.31 4.37
CA ILE A 415 17.42 -9.76 4.58
C ILE A 415 18.81 -10.33 4.87
N TRP A 416 18.94 -11.06 5.99
CA TRP A 416 20.21 -11.57 6.49
C TRP A 416 20.12 -13.09 6.66
N SER A 417 20.94 -13.83 5.92
CA SER A 417 21.11 -15.27 6.14
C SER A 417 21.98 -15.50 7.37
N THR A 418 21.51 -16.36 8.29
CA THR A 418 22.23 -16.79 9.49
C THR A 418 22.85 -18.17 9.35
N ALA A 419 22.51 -18.91 8.29
CA ALA A 419 23.04 -20.22 7.96
C ALA A 419 24.33 -20.12 7.13
N THR A 420 25.38 -19.58 7.75
CA THR A 420 26.71 -19.39 7.14
C THR A 420 27.76 -20.29 7.79
N ASP A 421 28.75 -20.72 7.01
CA ASP A 421 29.78 -21.69 7.46
C ASP A 421 30.62 -21.19 8.65
N ASP A 422 30.79 -19.88 8.80
CA ASP A 422 31.52 -19.22 9.89
C ASP A 422 30.62 -18.71 11.02
N GLY A 423 29.29 -18.88 10.88
CA GLY A 423 28.27 -18.40 11.81
C GLY A 423 28.12 -16.87 11.88
N VAL A 424 28.71 -16.13 10.93
CA VAL A 424 28.57 -14.66 10.77
C VAL A 424 27.48 -14.37 9.74
N PRO A 425 26.38 -13.70 10.11
CA PRO A 425 25.29 -13.44 9.17
C PRO A 425 25.68 -12.52 8.01
N VAL A 426 25.17 -12.83 6.82
CA VAL A 426 25.43 -12.08 5.57
C VAL A 426 24.13 -11.44 5.09
N CYS A 427 24.18 -10.14 4.76
CA CYS A 427 23.08 -9.45 4.11
C CYS A 427 22.99 -9.90 2.64
N GLU A 428 21.95 -10.66 2.30
CA GLU A 428 21.74 -11.22 0.96
C GLU A 428 21.01 -10.24 0.03
N GLU A 429 20.03 -9.50 0.56
CA GLU A 429 19.14 -8.65 -0.22
C GLU A 429 18.72 -7.40 0.58
N VAL A 430 18.57 -6.28 -0.13
CA VAL A 430 17.95 -5.06 0.36
C VAL A 430 16.73 -4.76 -0.50
N MET A 431 15.54 -4.73 0.10
CA MET A 431 14.31 -4.45 -0.62
C MET A 431 13.65 -3.19 -0.10
N ARG A 432 13.32 -2.26 -1.01
CA ARG A 432 12.41 -1.15 -0.68
C ARG A 432 10.97 -1.64 -0.80
N ILE A 433 10.20 -1.50 0.28
CA ILE A 433 8.80 -1.90 0.33
C ILE A 433 7.84 -0.72 0.50
N SER A 434 8.36 0.45 0.87
CA SER A 434 7.55 1.65 1.11
C SER A 434 8.30 2.94 0.72
N ASN A 435 7.52 4.00 0.48
CA ASN A 435 8.03 5.37 0.36
C ASN A 435 8.15 6.09 1.72
N SER A 436 7.77 5.41 2.81
CA SER A 436 7.77 5.90 4.18
C SER A 436 8.36 4.83 5.11
N ASP A 437 8.87 5.24 6.26
CA ASP A 437 9.59 4.37 7.19
C ASP A 437 8.79 3.13 7.59
N VAL A 438 9.49 1.98 7.61
CA VAL A 438 9.04 0.80 8.36
C VAL A 438 9.23 1.14 9.83
N LEU A 439 8.17 1.13 10.63
CA LEU A 439 8.25 1.42 12.07
C LEU A 439 8.20 0.15 12.92
N CYS A 440 7.47 -0.87 12.45
CA CYS A 440 7.31 -2.14 13.13
C CYS A 440 7.34 -3.27 12.09
N LEU A 441 7.85 -4.44 12.48
CA LEU A 441 8.02 -5.60 11.60
C LEU A 441 7.79 -6.88 12.39
N GLU A 442 6.98 -7.80 11.88
CA GLU A 442 6.72 -9.09 12.53
C GLU A 442 6.49 -10.22 11.52
N GLY A 443 7.04 -11.40 11.81
CA GLY A 443 7.01 -12.57 10.94
C GLY A 443 5.94 -13.57 11.38
N ILE A 444 4.93 -13.79 10.54
CA ILE A 444 3.77 -14.63 10.84
C ILE A 444 3.58 -15.63 9.69
N ASN A 445 3.82 -16.91 9.97
CA ASN A 445 3.81 -18.03 9.00
C ASN A 445 4.68 -17.78 7.74
N ASP A 446 4.03 -17.52 6.61
CA ASP A 446 4.58 -17.24 5.28
C ASP A 446 4.73 -15.74 4.98
N ARG A 447 4.37 -14.87 5.95
CA ARG A 447 4.09 -13.45 5.70
C ARG A 447 4.78 -12.49 6.65
N LEU A 448 5.31 -11.42 6.06
CA LEU A 448 5.93 -10.31 6.76
C LEU A 448 4.89 -9.20 6.98
N TRP A 449 4.56 -8.91 8.24
CA TRP A 449 3.64 -7.84 8.64
C TRP A 449 4.44 -6.57 8.98
N VAL A 450 4.04 -5.45 8.38
CA VAL A 450 4.81 -4.19 8.37
C VAL A 450 3.93 -3.04 8.85
N GLY A 451 4.31 -2.41 9.95
CA GLY A 451 3.65 -1.23 10.49
C GLY A 451 4.25 0.08 9.98
N GLY A 452 3.39 0.95 9.42
CA GLY A 452 3.80 2.21 8.79
C GLY A 452 3.51 3.48 9.61
N ARG A 453 4.17 4.58 9.22
CA ARG A 453 3.93 5.94 9.76
C ARG A 453 2.51 6.48 9.47
N ASN A 454 1.88 6.00 8.42
CA ASN A 454 0.51 6.31 8.01
C ASN A 454 -0.55 5.44 8.72
N GLY A 455 -0.21 4.77 9.82
CA GLY A 455 -1.17 3.98 10.60
C GLY A 455 -1.68 2.71 9.92
N THR A 456 -1.11 2.33 8.78
CA THR A 456 -1.45 1.10 8.08
C THR A 456 -0.59 -0.08 8.55
N ILE A 457 -1.18 -1.27 8.51
CA ILE A 457 -0.45 -2.54 8.49
C ILE A 457 -0.51 -3.06 7.06
N ALA A 458 0.65 -3.33 6.47
CA ALA A 458 0.78 -4.01 5.19
C ALA A 458 1.37 -5.41 5.41
N VAL A 459 0.87 -6.40 4.67
CA VAL A 459 1.32 -7.80 4.77
C VAL A 459 1.86 -8.25 3.42
N TYR A 460 3.06 -8.83 3.44
CA TYR A 460 3.78 -9.25 2.24
C TYR A 460 4.02 -10.76 2.25
N SER A 461 3.70 -11.42 1.13
CA SER A 461 4.27 -12.72 0.80
C SER A 461 5.65 -12.51 0.18
N VAL A 462 6.66 -13.15 0.77
CA VAL A 462 8.08 -12.99 0.40
C VAL A 462 8.60 -14.12 -0.51
N GLU A 463 7.74 -15.08 -0.86
CA GLU A 463 8.09 -16.29 -1.61
C GLU A 463 8.42 -16.01 -3.09
N SER A 464 7.84 -14.96 -3.68
CA SER A 464 8.06 -14.56 -5.07
C SER A 464 8.98 -13.34 -5.21
N ARG A 465 9.45 -13.06 -6.43
CA ARG A 465 10.03 -11.76 -6.81
C ARG A 465 9.28 -11.17 -8.01
N PRO A 466 8.79 -9.91 -7.96
CA PRO A 466 8.73 -9.06 -6.75
C PRO A 466 7.90 -9.69 -5.64
N TRP A 467 8.07 -9.21 -4.40
CA TRP A 467 7.18 -9.55 -3.29
C TRP A 467 5.74 -9.15 -3.64
N ILE A 468 4.75 -9.81 -3.04
CA ILE A 468 3.34 -9.49 -3.25
C ILE A 468 2.77 -8.96 -1.93
N MET A 469 2.27 -7.73 -1.94
CA MET A 469 1.48 -7.19 -0.84
C MET A 469 0.09 -7.85 -0.89
N THR A 470 -0.18 -8.75 0.04
CA THR A 470 -1.45 -9.49 0.09
C THR A 470 -2.54 -8.74 0.82
N ASN A 471 -2.17 -7.89 1.80
CA ASN A 471 -3.11 -7.09 2.57
C ASN A 471 -2.52 -5.71 2.89
N ASN A 472 -3.38 -4.69 3.01
CA ASN A 472 -3.03 -3.36 3.49
C ASN A 472 -4.28 -2.64 4.03
N TRP A 473 -4.38 -2.46 5.34
CA TRP A 473 -5.51 -1.77 5.98
C TRP A 473 -5.03 -0.68 6.95
N ILE A 474 -5.88 0.33 7.17
CA ILE A 474 -5.68 1.32 8.23
C ILE A 474 -5.96 0.63 9.57
N ALA A 475 -4.90 0.40 10.34
CA ALA A 475 -4.98 -0.18 11.67
C ALA A 475 -5.27 0.91 12.72
N HIS A 476 -4.54 2.03 12.69
CA HIS A 476 -4.61 3.08 13.72
C HIS A 476 -4.94 4.46 13.13
N SER A 477 -6.00 5.08 13.65
CA SER A 477 -6.55 6.36 13.17
C SER A 477 -7.51 6.96 14.18
N ASN A 478 -7.61 8.29 14.21
CA ASN A 478 -8.66 9.03 14.90
C ASN A 478 -9.63 9.68 13.88
N SER A 479 -10.56 10.51 14.34
CA SER A 479 -11.57 11.17 13.51
C SER A 479 -11.02 12.20 12.50
N GLN A 480 -9.74 12.59 12.60
CA GLN A 480 -9.12 13.64 11.78
C GLN A 480 -7.88 13.15 11.00
N SER A 481 -7.22 12.06 11.43
CA SER A 481 -5.97 11.59 10.85
C SER A 481 -5.72 10.10 11.09
N VAL A 482 -4.94 9.49 10.19
CA VAL A 482 -4.26 8.21 10.47
C VAL A 482 -3.06 8.44 11.39
N LEU A 483 -2.71 7.46 12.22
CA LEU A 483 -1.78 7.63 13.33
C LEU A 483 -0.66 6.56 13.28
N PRO A 484 0.63 6.95 13.36
CA PRO A 484 1.75 6.02 13.26
C PRO A 484 1.63 4.80 14.17
N LEU A 485 2.00 3.62 13.67
CA LEU A 485 2.22 2.45 14.52
C LEU A 485 3.44 2.66 15.44
N GLN A 486 3.42 1.97 16.56
CA GLN A 486 4.48 1.97 17.59
C GLN A 486 4.95 0.56 17.94
N LYS A 487 4.04 -0.42 17.98
CA LYS A 487 4.35 -1.84 18.18
C LYS A 487 3.43 -2.70 17.31
N ILE A 488 3.95 -3.81 16.84
CA ILE A 488 3.21 -5.00 16.42
C ILE A 488 3.91 -6.20 17.06
N ALA A 489 3.16 -7.21 17.49
CA ALA A 489 3.70 -8.46 18.03
C ALA A 489 2.68 -9.59 17.91
N VAL A 490 3.16 -10.82 17.81
CA VAL A 490 2.34 -12.02 18.02
C VAL A 490 2.15 -12.26 19.52
N ASP A 491 1.00 -12.80 19.91
CA ASP A 491 0.78 -13.45 21.20
C ASP A 491 0.76 -14.99 21.00
N PRO A 492 1.87 -15.72 21.22
CA PRO A 492 1.89 -17.15 21.03
C PRO A 492 0.98 -17.91 22.02
N TYR A 493 0.75 -17.37 23.22
CA TYR A 493 -0.12 -17.99 24.22
C TYR A 493 -1.59 -18.02 23.79
N SER A 494 -1.99 -17.15 22.86
CA SER A 494 -3.35 -17.18 22.27
C SER A 494 -3.70 -18.52 21.63
N ILE A 495 -2.70 -19.26 21.12
CA ILE A 495 -2.92 -20.59 20.53
C ILE A 495 -3.45 -21.56 21.58
N ASP A 496 -2.75 -21.64 22.73
CA ASP A 496 -3.10 -22.55 23.83
C ASP A 496 -4.31 -22.05 24.64
N LYS A 497 -4.45 -20.73 24.84
CA LYS A 497 -5.48 -20.14 25.73
C LYS A 497 -6.82 -19.82 25.06
N ILE A 498 -6.84 -19.48 23.78
CA ILE A 498 -8.07 -19.06 23.07
C ILE A 498 -8.26 -19.76 21.71
N GLY A 499 -7.37 -20.67 21.31
CA GLY A 499 -7.49 -21.43 20.07
C GLY A 499 -7.37 -20.58 18.80
N ARG A 500 -6.58 -19.50 18.84
CA ARG A 500 -6.36 -18.56 17.72
C ARG A 500 -4.90 -18.14 17.66
N LEU A 501 -4.45 -17.60 16.52
CA LEU A 501 -3.17 -16.90 16.42
C LEU A 501 -3.45 -15.39 16.45
N CYS A 502 -3.36 -14.80 17.64
CA CYS A 502 -3.56 -13.37 17.83
C CYS A 502 -2.30 -12.59 17.48
N VAL A 503 -2.45 -11.58 16.62
CA VAL A 503 -1.47 -10.52 16.39
C VAL A 503 -2.04 -9.24 16.98
N TYR A 504 -1.28 -8.50 17.77
CA TYR A 504 -1.73 -7.21 18.31
C TYR A 504 -0.83 -6.07 17.86
N SER A 505 -1.41 -4.89 17.71
CA SER A 505 -0.69 -3.66 17.38
C SER A 505 -1.09 -2.50 18.29
N VAL A 506 -0.17 -1.56 18.44
CA VAL A 506 -0.34 -0.30 19.16
C VAL A 506 0.04 0.84 18.23
N GLY A 507 -0.80 1.87 18.15
CA GLY A 507 -0.52 3.09 17.43
C GLY A 507 -0.54 4.31 18.34
N ARG A 508 -0.24 5.48 17.77
CA ARG A 508 -0.35 6.78 18.46
C ARG A 508 -1.79 7.23 18.74
N ASP A 509 -2.79 6.36 18.55
CA ASP A 509 -4.09 6.47 19.23
C ASP A 509 -4.00 6.02 20.70
N ASP A 510 -2.84 5.52 21.17
CA ASP A 510 -2.60 4.96 22.52
C ASP A 510 -3.55 3.77 22.83
N HIS A 511 -4.04 3.08 21.79
CA HIS A 511 -4.94 1.91 21.90
C HIS A 511 -4.32 0.66 21.28
N VAL A 512 -4.63 -0.49 21.89
CA VAL A 512 -4.32 -1.82 21.34
C VAL A 512 -5.42 -2.27 20.39
N LYS A 513 -5.05 -2.89 19.27
CA LYS A 513 -5.97 -3.58 18.36
C LYS A 513 -5.45 -4.96 18.05
N CYS A 514 -6.35 -5.91 17.87
CA CYS A 514 -6.02 -7.32 17.69
C CYS A 514 -6.56 -7.84 16.35
N TRP A 515 -5.77 -8.69 15.70
CA TRP A 515 -5.93 -9.12 14.31
C TRP A 515 -5.77 -10.63 14.22
N ASP A 516 -6.51 -11.25 13.30
CA ASP A 516 -6.34 -12.65 12.96
C ASP A 516 -5.03 -12.85 12.19
N GLY A 517 -4.04 -13.47 12.84
CA GLY A 517 -2.74 -13.77 12.25
C GLY A 517 -2.77 -14.80 11.13
N LEU A 518 -3.88 -15.53 10.96
CA LEU A 518 -4.04 -16.52 9.89
C LEU A 518 -4.75 -15.95 8.64
N LEU A 519 -5.27 -14.72 8.70
CA LEU A 519 -5.96 -14.04 7.61
C LEU A 519 -7.11 -14.88 7.01
N GLY A 520 -7.85 -15.59 7.85
CA GLY A 520 -8.84 -16.59 7.43
C GLY A 520 -9.95 -16.02 6.56
N ALA A 521 -10.36 -14.78 6.82
CA ALA A 521 -11.35 -14.08 6.00
C ALA A 521 -10.89 -13.82 4.56
N ASP A 522 -9.59 -13.65 4.30
CA ASP A 522 -9.06 -13.47 2.94
C ASP A 522 -8.90 -14.82 2.22
N TRP A 523 -8.58 -15.89 2.97
CA TRP A 523 -8.60 -17.25 2.44
C TRP A 523 -10.01 -17.68 2.03
N GLN A 524 -11.01 -17.48 2.90
CA GLN A 524 -12.41 -17.78 2.62
C GLN A 524 -12.94 -17.02 1.39
N ASP A 525 -12.63 -15.72 1.25
CA ASP A 525 -12.98 -14.94 0.06
C ASP A 525 -12.31 -15.46 -1.22
N THR A 526 -11.10 -16.00 -1.10
CA THR A 526 -10.35 -16.57 -2.22
C THR A 526 -10.97 -17.90 -2.68
N GLU A 527 -11.39 -18.76 -1.75
CA GLU A 527 -12.10 -20.00 -2.09
C GLU A 527 -13.51 -19.72 -2.62
N LEU A 528 -14.27 -18.83 -1.98
CA LEU A 528 -15.60 -18.41 -2.46
C LEU A 528 -15.54 -17.83 -3.88
N PHE A 529 -14.49 -17.09 -4.23
CA PHE A 529 -14.31 -16.58 -5.58
C PHE A 529 -14.11 -17.68 -6.63
N LYS A 530 -13.42 -18.79 -6.29
CA LYS A 530 -13.33 -19.98 -7.19
C LYS A 530 -14.70 -20.61 -7.42
N LEU A 531 -15.60 -20.48 -6.46
CA LEU A 531 -16.97 -20.99 -6.49
C LEU A 531 -17.99 -20.00 -7.07
N GLU A 532 -17.61 -18.79 -7.52
CA GLU A 532 -18.55 -17.75 -7.97
C GLU A 532 -19.57 -18.27 -9.00
N LYS A 533 -19.15 -19.19 -9.89
CA LYS A 533 -20.01 -19.80 -10.91
C LYS A 533 -21.08 -20.76 -10.37
N SER A 534 -21.02 -21.21 -9.12
CA SER A 534 -22.07 -22.03 -8.49
C SER A 534 -23.19 -21.20 -7.86
N PHE A 535 -22.94 -19.92 -7.57
CA PHE A 535 -23.89 -19.02 -6.90
C PHE A 535 -24.19 -17.71 -7.64
N SER A 536 -23.64 -17.50 -8.84
CA SER A 536 -23.90 -16.32 -9.66
C SER A 536 -24.49 -16.67 -11.03
N GLN A 537 -25.47 -15.89 -11.47
CA GLN A 537 -25.87 -15.83 -12.88
C GLN A 537 -25.00 -14.82 -13.60
N PHE A 538 -24.82 -14.97 -14.91
CA PHE A 538 -24.00 -14.07 -15.71
C PHE A 538 -24.69 -13.68 -17.01
N ARG A 539 -24.49 -12.44 -17.46
CA ARG A 539 -24.94 -11.94 -18.75
C ARG A 539 -23.90 -11.01 -19.36
N ASN A 540 -23.95 -10.85 -20.68
CA ASN A 540 -23.09 -9.91 -21.39
C ASN A 540 -23.73 -8.51 -21.43
N ILE A 541 -22.89 -7.48 -21.29
CA ILE A 541 -23.18 -6.11 -21.70
C ILE A 541 -22.10 -5.62 -22.67
N ASN A 542 -22.47 -4.73 -23.58
CA ASN A 542 -21.53 -4.08 -24.49
C ASN A 542 -21.12 -2.69 -23.95
N ILE A 543 -19.83 -2.37 -23.91
CA ILE A 543 -19.31 -1.05 -23.49
C ILE A 543 -18.50 -0.44 -24.64
N LEU A 544 -18.82 0.80 -25.01
CA LEU A 544 -18.09 1.58 -26.01
C LEU A 544 -17.33 2.73 -25.34
N PHE A 545 -16.01 2.77 -25.52
CA PHE A 545 -15.16 3.93 -25.18
C PHE A 545 -14.89 4.77 -26.42
N VAL A 546 -14.95 6.09 -26.29
CA VAL A 546 -14.48 7.05 -27.29
C VAL A 546 -13.57 8.07 -26.60
N SER A 547 -12.30 8.13 -26.99
CA SER A 547 -11.31 9.03 -26.39
C SER A 547 -10.72 9.99 -27.42
N TRP A 548 -10.53 11.25 -27.03
CA TRP A 548 -9.96 12.27 -27.90
C TRP A 548 -9.36 13.44 -27.13
N ASN A 549 -8.06 13.72 -27.32
CA ASN A 549 -7.52 15.04 -27.06
C ASN A 549 -7.97 15.99 -28.18
N ILE A 550 -8.87 16.93 -27.88
CA ILE A 550 -9.55 17.74 -28.89
C ILE A 550 -8.84 19.06 -29.21
N GLY A 551 -7.70 19.35 -28.60
CA GLY A 551 -6.89 20.54 -28.91
C GLY A 551 -7.64 21.87 -28.77
N ALA A 552 -8.52 21.99 -27.78
CA ALA A 552 -9.45 23.12 -27.54
C ALA A 552 -10.47 23.41 -28.67
N THR A 553 -10.72 22.43 -29.53
CA THR A 553 -11.72 22.52 -30.62
C THR A 553 -13.15 22.55 -30.07
N LYS A 554 -14.03 23.30 -30.75
CA LYS A 554 -15.45 23.45 -30.38
C LYS A 554 -16.37 22.52 -31.19
N PRO A 555 -17.57 22.15 -30.67
CA PRO A 555 -18.51 21.27 -31.36
C PRO A 555 -18.94 21.72 -32.77
N GLU A 556 -18.95 23.03 -33.03
CA GLU A 556 -19.35 23.61 -34.31
C GLU A 556 -18.27 23.43 -35.40
N GLN A 557 -17.03 23.12 -35.00
CA GLN A 557 -15.91 22.85 -35.91
C GLN A 557 -15.91 21.39 -36.42
N LEU A 558 -16.85 20.53 -35.98
CA LEU A 558 -17.14 19.23 -36.59
C LEU A 558 -17.88 19.42 -37.93
N SER A 559 -17.17 20.01 -38.90
CA SER A 559 -17.65 20.39 -40.22
C SER A 559 -16.51 20.34 -41.25
N GLY A 560 -16.81 20.60 -42.53
CA GLY A 560 -15.83 20.54 -43.61
C GLY A 560 -15.72 19.12 -44.20
N SER A 561 -14.65 18.39 -43.87
CA SER A 561 -14.42 17.04 -44.39
C SER A 561 -15.50 16.05 -43.92
N LYS A 562 -15.66 14.96 -44.67
CA LYS A 562 -16.60 13.89 -44.32
C LYS A 562 -16.24 13.30 -42.95
N GLU A 563 -14.96 13.13 -42.70
CA GLU A 563 -14.35 12.54 -41.50
C GLU A 563 -14.65 13.41 -40.26
N ASN A 564 -14.55 14.74 -40.38
CA ASN A 564 -14.91 15.69 -39.32
C ASN A 564 -16.40 15.69 -38.98
N ILE A 565 -17.27 15.41 -39.96
CA ILE A 565 -18.73 15.38 -39.78
C ILE A 565 -19.19 14.02 -39.22
N SER A 566 -18.62 12.93 -39.72
CA SER A 566 -19.06 11.56 -39.43
C SER A 566 -18.45 10.94 -38.17
N ILE A 567 -17.31 11.44 -37.68
CA ILE A 567 -16.58 10.87 -36.51
C ILE A 567 -17.47 10.36 -35.38
N LEU A 568 -18.39 11.17 -34.86
CA LEU A 568 -19.22 10.76 -33.72
C LEU A 568 -20.21 9.65 -34.12
N TYR A 569 -20.76 9.69 -35.34
CA TYR A 569 -21.66 8.68 -35.86
C TYR A 569 -20.92 7.35 -36.08
N ASP A 570 -19.77 7.39 -36.76
CA ASP A 570 -18.96 6.21 -37.06
C ASP A 570 -18.44 5.54 -35.78
N ALA A 571 -17.99 6.35 -34.80
CA ALA A 571 -17.61 5.85 -33.50
C ALA A 571 -18.78 5.21 -32.74
N LEU A 572 -19.97 5.82 -32.77
CA LEU A 572 -21.17 5.28 -32.14
C LEU A 572 -21.74 4.02 -32.83
N LYS A 573 -21.44 3.82 -34.12
CA LYS A 573 -21.75 2.60 -34.87
C LYS A 573 -20.69 1.51 -34.77
N SER A 574 -19.54 1.76 -34.15
CA SER A 574 -18.46 0.78 -34.01
C SER A 574 -18.78 -0.41 -33.09
N VAL A 575 -19.79 -0.28 -32.23
CA VAL A 575 -20.34 -1.38 -31.41
C VAL A 575 -21.83 -1.52 -31.72
N GLU A 576 -22.29 -2.75 -31.90
CA GLU A 576 -23.72 -3.02 -32.01
C GLU A 576 -24.42 -2.79 -30.67
N SER A 577 -25.28 -1.77 -30.65
CA SER A 577 -26.19 -1.42 -29.55
C SER A 577 -25.54 -1.44 -28.15
N PRO A 578 -24.52 -0.59 -27.90
CA PRO A 578 -23.78 -0.57 -26.64
C PRO A 578 -24.70 -0.30 -25.44
N ASP A 579 -24.52 -1.02 -24.34
CA ASP A 579 -25.30 -0.82 -23.12
C ASP A 579 -24.77 0.36 -22.28
N ILE A 580 -23.46 0.62 -22.36
CA ILE A 580 -22.79 1.77 -21.74
C ILE A 580 -21.89 2.44 -22.79
N ILE A 581 -21.94 3.77 -22.86
CA ILE A 581 -21.07 4.60 -23.71
C ILE A 581 -20.26 5.54 -22.81
N VAL A 582 -18.94 5.53 -22.97
CA VAL A 582 -17.99 6.34 -22.19
C VAL A 582 -17.20 7.24 -23.12
N PHE A 583 -17.47 8.54 -23.07
CA PHE A 583 -16.66 9.56 -23.75
C PHE A 583 -15.61 10.12 -22.77
N GLY A 584 -14.33 10.03 -23.13
CA GLY A 584 -13.22 10.60 -22.36
C GLY A 584 -12.44 11.60 -23.20
N PHE A 585 -12.74 12.89 -23.07
CA PHE A 585 -12.08 13.94 -23.84
C PHE A 585 -11.02 14.66 -23.00
N GLN A 586 -9.98 15.16 -23.67
CA GLN A 586 -8.88 15.96 -23.10
C GLN A 586 -8.72 17.27 -23.89
N GLU A 587 -8.14 18.29 -23.25
CA GLU A 587 -7.99 19.66 -23.78
C GLU A 587 -9.30 20.27 -24.33
N VAL A 588 -10.42 20.09 -23.63
CA VAL A 588 -11.71 20.73 -23.96
C VAL A 588 -11.65 22.26 -23.90
N VAL A 589 -10.65 22.81 -23.23
CA VAL A 589 -10.28 24.23 -23.22
C VAL A 589 -8.76 24.38 -23.29
N PRO A 590 -8.22 25.53 -23.75
CA PRO A 590 -6.78 25.75 -23.80
C PRO A 590 -6.13 25.65 -22.42
N LEU A 591 -5.01 24.94 -22.32
CA LEU A 591 -4.29 24.71 -21.06
C LEU A 591 -3.37 25.87 -20.63
N ASP A 592 -3.68 27.11 -21.04
CA ASP A 592 -2.89 28.29 -20.67
C ASP A 592 -3.04 28.67 -19.18
N LYS A 593 -2.09 29.48 -18.68
CA LYS A 593 -2.03 29.91 -17.28
C LYS A 593 -3.30 30.65 -16.81
N ALA A 594 -4.00 31.37 -17.69
CA ALA A 594 -5.19 32.14 -17.33
C ALA A 594 -6.42 31.22 -17.18
N ASN A 595 -6.59 30.27 -18.10
CA ASN A 595 -7.63 29.25 -18.01
C ASN A 595 -7.43 28.36 -16.77
N VAL A 596 -6.23 27.83 -16.53
CA VAL A 596 -5.92 27.05 -15.31
C VAL A 596 -6.21 27.87 -14.03
N ALA A 597 -5.83 29.15 -13.98
CA ALA A 597 -6.12 30.02 -12.84
C ALA A 597 -7.62 30.27 -12.61
N LYS A 598 -8.44 30.28 -13.67
CA LYS A 598 -9.91 30.45 -13.59
C LYS A 598 -10.56 29.29 -12.83
N PHE A 599 -10.14 28.05 -13.10
CA PHE A 599 -10.62 26.87 -12.37
C PHE A 599 -10.19 26.89 -10.90
N LEU A 600 -8.95 27.29 -10.60
CA LEU A 600 -8.44 27.38 -9.22
C LEU A 600 -9.17 28.42 -8.37
N LYS A 601 -9.47 29.60 -8.92
CA LYS A 601 -10.18 30.67 -8.18
C LYS A 601 -11.58 30.25 -7.74
N LYS A 602 -12.28 29.42 -8.52
CA LYS A 602 -13.64 28.95 -8.22
C LYS A 602 -13.69 27.96 -7.04
N LYS A 603 -12.58 27.27 -6.73
CA LYS A 603 -12.48 26.30 -5.62
C LYS A 603 -12.37 26.94 -4.23
N LYS A 604 -12.32 28.27 -4.13
CA LYS A 604 -12.38 29.02 -2.85
C LYS A 604 -13.81 29.41 -2.42
N GLY A 605 -14.83 29.10 -3.21
CA GLY A 605 -16.23 29.15 -2.79
C GLY A 605 -16.66 27.83 -2.16
N LEU A 606 -17.50 27.91 -1.13
CA LEU A 606 -18.06 26.80 -0.33
C LEU A 606 -18.23 25.47 -1.09
N GLU A 607 -17.72 24.37 -0.55
CA GLU A 607 -17.89 23.02 -1.10
C GLU A 607 -19.33 22.51 -0.96
N GLY A 608 -20.22 23.06 -1.79
CA GLY A 608 -21.53 22.50 -2.13
C GLY A 608 -21.51 22.07 -3.60
N ALA A 609 -22.21 20.98 -3.92
CA ALA A 609 -22.17 20.33 -5.23
C ALA A 609 -22.53 21.27 -6.39
N SER A 610 -21.53 21.88 -7.03
CA SER A 610 -21.71 22.57 -8.30
C SER A 610 -21.77 21.53 -9.41
N THR A 611 -22.98 21.03 -9.68
CA THR A 611 -23.34 20.13 -10.79
C THR A 611 -23.25 20.81 -12.16
N THR A 612 -22.75 22.04 -12.21
CA THR A 612 -22.86 22.96 -13.34
C THR A 612 -21.54 23.03 -14.10
N LEU A 613 -21.39 22.18 -15.12
CA LEU A 613 -20.27 22.20 -16.07
C LEU A 613 -19.99 23.62 -16.59
N HIS A 614 -18.71 23.92 -16.86
CA HIS A 614 -18.31 25.13 -17.58
C HIS A 614 -18.84 25.11 -19.02
N ALA A 615 -18.98 26.29 -19.63
CA ALA A 615 -19.74 26.47 -20.88
C ALA A 615 -19.29 25.55 -22.02
N GLU A 616 -17.98 25.46 -22.31
CA GLU A 616 -17.47 24.62 -23.40
C GLU A 616 -17.62 23.12 -23.11
N HIS A 617 -17.43 22.70 -21.85
CA HIS A 617 -17.65 21.31 -21.43
C HIS A 617 -19.12 20.90 -21.55
N ARG A 618 -20.04 21.84 -21.27
CA ARG A 618 -21.48 21.63 -21.47
C ARG A 618 -21.83 21.54 -22.95
N ARG A 619 -21.33 22.45 -23.79
CA ARG A 619 -21.55 22.38 -25.25
C ARG A 619 -21.11 21.04 -25.83
N TRP A 620 -19.96 20.52 -25.38
CA TRP A 620 -19.51 19.19 -25.74
C TRP A 620 -20.42 18.08 -25.19
N ALA A 621 -20.79 18.10 -23.91
CA ALA A 621 -21.73 17.13 -23.35
C ALA A 621 -23.08 17.11 -24.10
N ASP A 622 -23.66 18.28 -24.39
CA ASP A 622 -24.91 18.44 -25.13
C ASP A 622 -24.77 17.92 -26.58
N LYS A 623 -23.66 18.23 -27.27
CA LYS A 623 -23.33 17.70 -28.60
C LYS A 623 -23.24 16.17 -28.58
N LEU A 624 -22.58 15.59 -27.59
CA LEU A 624 -22.42 14.14 -27.45
C LEU A 624 -23.78 13.45 -27.20
N VAL A 625 -24.63 14.00 -26.33
CA VAL A 625 -25.99 13.49 -26.11
C VAL A 625 -26.81 13.54 -27.40
N GLY A 626 -26.73 14.64 -28.15
CA GLY A 626 -27.37 14.76 -29.46
C GLY A 626 -26.83 13.77 -30.49
N ALA A 627 -25.52 13.50 -30.50
CA ALA A 627 -24.90 12.53 -31.40
C ALA A 627 -25.35 11.10 -31.10
N VAL A 628 -25.45 10.73 -29.81
CA VAL A 628 -25.99 9.43 -29.37
C VAL A 628 -27.44 9.25 -29.83
N ALA A 629 -28.30 10.24 -29.58
CA ALA A 629 -29.70 10.20 -30.01
C ALA A 629 -29.87 10.13 -31.54
N PHE A 630 -28.95 10.73 -32.31
CA PHE A 630 -28.96 10.69 -33.78
C PHE A 630 -28.41 9.37 -34.35
N ALA A 631 -27.31 8.86 -33.81
CA ALA A 631 -26.67 7.64 -34.32
C ALA A 631 -27.40 6.35 -33.89
N LEU A 632 -28.05 6.36 -32.73
CA LEU A 632 -28.71 5.19 -32.13
C LEU A 632 -30.20 5.49 -31.87
N PRO A 633 -31.01 5.83 -32.89
CA PRO A 633 -32.36 6.38 -32.72
C PRO A 633 -33.38 5.38 -32.14
N ASP A 634 -33.18 4.09 -32.39
CA ASP A 634 -34.03 3.00 -31.88
C ASP A 634 -33.85 2.75 -30.37
N GLU A 635 -32.82 3.35 -29.78
CA GLU A 635 -32.35 3.07 -28.43
C GLU A 635 -32.30 4.35 -27.59
N ARG A 636 -32.81 4.29 -26.36
CA ARG A 636 -32.80 5.47 -25.46
C ARG A 636 -31.63 5.40 -24.49
N TYR A 637 -30.80 6.44 -24.46
CA TYR A 637 -29.71 6.59 -23.50
C TYR A 637 -29.99 7.72 -22.53
N LYS A 638 -29.50 7.56 -21.29
CA LYS A 638 -29.49 8.59 -20.26
C LYS A 638 -28.05 8.96 -19.95
N LEU A 639 -27.73 10.25 -20.02
CA LEU A 639 -26.48 10.79 -19.47
C LEU A 639 -26.50 10.60 -17.96
N LEU A 640 -25.67 9.67 -17.47
CA LEU A 640 -25.56 9.31 -16.06
C LEU A 640 -24.60 10.25 -15.33
N TYR A 641 -23.43 10.50 -15.93
CA TYR A 641 -22.47 11.52 -15.48
C TYR A 641 -21.96 12.35 -16.63
N ALA A 642 -21.79 13.65 -16.37
CA ALA A 642 -20.81 14.48 -17.06
C ALA A 642 -19.97 15.20 -16.01
N LYS A 643 -18.65 15.00 -16.04
CA LYS A 643 -17.72 15.51 -15.02
C LYS A 643 -16.46 16.04 -15.69
N GLU A 644 -15.98 17.19 -15.22
CA GLU A 644 -14.86 17.92 -15.81
C GLU A 644 -13.70 18.11 -14.82
N LEU A 645 -12.48 18.24 -15.34
CA LEU A 645 -11.29 18.68 -14.60
C LEU A 645 -10.41 19.55 -15.53
N VAL A 646 -10.54 20.87 -15.42
CA VAL A 646 -9.85 21.89 -16.25
C VAL A 646 -10.08 21.70 -17.75
N GLY A 647 -9.38 20.77 -18.40
CA GLY A 647 -9.55 20.42 -19.81
C GLY A 647 -9.99 18.97 -20.05
N LEU A 648 -10.14 18.14 -19.02
CA LEU A 648 -10.74 16.81 -19.15
C LEU A 648 -12.26 16.88 -19.06
N LEU A 649 -12.96 16.08 -19.86
CA LEU A 649 -14.40 15.82 -19.76
C LEU A 649 -14.66 14.31 -19.83
N SER A 650 -15.33 13.75 -18.83
CA SER A 650 -15.88 12.39 -18.88
C SER A 650 -17.40 12.46 -18.98
N CYS A 651 -17.98 11.84 -20.00
CA CYS A 651 -19.43 11.65 -20.13
C CYS A 651 -19.75 10.14 -20.19
N VAL A 652 -20.46 9.64 -19.18
CA VAL A 652 -20.93 8.24 -19.13
C VAL A 652 -22.42 8.23 -19.38
N MET A 653 -22.84 7.53 -20.44
CA MET A 653 -24.24 7.35 -20.80
C MET A 653 -24.62 5.87 -20.68
N VAL A 654 -25.76 5.59 -20.08
CA VAL A 654 -26.27 4.24 -19.87
C VAL A 654 -27.59 4.09 -20.62
N LYS A 655 -27.74 2.95 -21.30
CA LYS A 655 -28.94 2.58 -22.02
C LYS A 655 -30.12 2.40 -21.07
N THR A 656 -31.30 2.89 -21.44
CA THR A 656 -32.43 3.08 -20.49
C THR A 656 -32.88 1.77 -19.84
N LYS A 657 -32.82 0.64 -20.56
CA LYS A 657 -33.14 -0.70 -20.01
C LYS A 657 -32.22 -1.13 -18.87
N GLU A 658 -30.97 -0.69 -18.86
CA GLU A 658 -29.96 -1.05 -17.85
C GLU A 658 -30.04 -0.18 -16.59
N LEU A 659 -30.82 0.91 -16.60
CA LEU A 659 -30.94 1.82 -15.46
C LEU A 659 -31.53 1.15 -14.22
N ALA A 660 -32.37 0.11 -14.39
CA ALA A 660 -32.90 -0.67 -13.27
C ALA A 660 -31.85 -1.58 -12.62
N ALA A 661 -30.81 -1.97 -13.38
CA ALA A 661 -29.68 -2.76 -12.91
C ALA A 661 -28.51 -1.88 -12.41
N THR A 662 -28.55 -0.57 -12.68
CA THR A 662 -27.43 0.35 -12.42
C THR A 662 -27.61 1.07 -11.09
N ARG A 663 -26.65 0.93 -10.16
CA ARG A 663 -26.67 1.55 -8.83
C ARG A 663 -25.31 2.16 -8.42
N ASP A 664 -25.29 2.84 -7.28
CA ASP A 664 -24.09 3.29 -6.55
C ASP A 664 -23.05 4.10 -7.33
N CYS A 665 -23.58 4.90 -8.26
CA CYS A 665 -22.76 5.65 -9.18
C CYS A 665 -22.13 6.87 -8.49
N ALA A 666 -20.87 7.16 -8.79
CA ALA A 666 -20.17 8.32 -8.23
C ALA A 666 -19.07 8.80 -9.18
N ALA A 667 -18.69 10.09 -9.07
CA ALA A 667 -17.65 10.67 -9.92
C ALA A 667 -16.74 11.65 -9.15
N HIS A 668 -15.42 11.55 -9.41
CA HIS A 668 -14.38 12.32 -8.75
C HIS A 668 -13.32 12.84 -9.73
N THR A 669 -12.45 13.72 -9.25
CA THR A 669 -11.40 14.36 -10.06
C THR A 669 -10.08 14.40 -9.31
N ILE A 670 -9.03 13.89 -9.94
CA ILE A 670 -7.67 13.79 -9.39
C ILE A 670 -6.79 14.81 -10.12
N SER A 671 -6.33 15.86 -9.44
CA SER A 671 -5.45 16.86 -10.04
C SER A 671 -4.00 16.36 -10.15
N ARG A 672 -3.36 16.56 -11.31
CA ARG A 672 -1.93 16.38 -11.54
C ARG A 672 -1.36 17.53 -12.40
N GLY A 673 -0.05 17.72 -12.38
CA GLY A 673 0.63 18.82 -13.07
C GLY A 673 1.83 19.33 -12.28
N VAL A 674 2.19 20.61 -12.46
CA VAL A 674 3.39 21.21 -11.81
C VAL A 674 3.34 21.00 -10.28
N GLY A 675 4.33 20.30 -9.72
CA GLY A 675 4.36 19.97 -8.29
C GLY A 675 3.14 19.17 -7.79
N GLY A 676 2.46 18.43 -8.66
CA GLY A 676 1.35 17.53 -8.32
C GLY A 676 0.05 18.18 -7.84
N ARG A 677 -0.11 19.52 -7.98
CA ARG A 677 -1.22 20.28 -7.35
C ARG A 677 -2.14 21.04 -8.32
N PHE A 678 -1.63 21.46 -9.49
CA PHE A 678 -2.49 22.08 -10.52
C PHE A 678 -3.38 21.01 -11.15
N GLY A 679 -4.51 21.41 -11.75
CA GLY A 679 -5.48 20.47 -12.35
C GLY A 679 -5.36 20.32 -13.87
N ASN A 680 -4.26 20.77 -14.47
CA ASN A 680 -4.10 20.80 -15.94
C ASN A 680 -3.72 19.43 -16.54
N LYS A 681 -3.32 18.48 -15.70
CA LYS A 681 -3.22 17.03 -15.96
C LYS A 681 -4.01 16.30 -14.86
N GLY A 682 -4.08 14.98 -14.95
CA GLY A 682 -4.69 14.12 -13.93
C GLY A 682 -5.81 13.25 -14.50
N ALA A 683 -6.89 13.05 -13.74
CA ALA A 683 -7.98 12.18 -14.16
C ALA A 683 -9.38 12.63 -13.70
N VAL A 684 -10.39 12.25 -14.48
CA VAL A 684 -11.79 12.17 -14.06
C VAL A 684 -12.13 10.70 -13.88
N ALA A 685 -12.51 10.33 -12.66
CA ALA A 685 -12.89 8.97 -12.29
C ALA A 685 -14.42 8.87 -12.15
N VAL A 686 -15.03 7.80 -12.67
CA VAL A 686 -16.46 7.49 -12.50
C VAL A 686 -16.59 6.02 -12.10
N ARG A 687 -17.39 5.71 -11.08
CA ARG A 687 -17.83 4.33 -10.78
C ARG A 687 -19.31 4.15 -11.05
N LEU A 688 -19.71 2.90 -11.28
CA LEU A 688 -21.08 2.41 -11.11
C LEU A 688 -21.05 0.91 -10.79
N LEU A 689 -22.11 0.43 -10.15
CA LEU A 689 -22.43 -0.99 -10.10
C LEU A 689 -23.48 -1.28 -11.18
N ILE A 690 -23.34 -2.38 -11.91
CA ILE A 690 -24.35 -2.89 -12.83
C ILE A 690 -24.56 -4.38 -12.56
N ASP A 691 -25.81 -4.76 -12.30
CA ASP A 691 -26.11 -5.96 -11.51
C ASP A 691 -25.23 -5.95 -10.24
N ASP A 692 -24.53 -7.05 -9.93
CA ASP A 692 -23.58 -7.12 -8.81
C ASP A 692 -22.12 -7.07 -9.29
N THR A 693 -21.86 -6.35 -10.40
CA THR A 693 -20.51 -6.12 -10.95
C THR A 693 -20.12 -4.65 -10.81
N SER A 694 -18.96 -4.40 -10.20
CA SER A 694 -18.41 -3.05 -10.03
C SER A 694 -17.51 -2.63 -11.19
N LEU A 695 -17.84 -1.49 -11.79
CA LEU A 695 -17.09 -0.87 -12.89
C LEU A 695 -16.51 0.47 -12.46
N CYS A 696 -15.24 0.72 -12.80
CA CYS A 696 -14.59 2.02 -12.66
C CYS A 696 -14.00 2.49 -13.99
N PHE A 697 -14.22 3.76 -14.35
CA PHE A 697 -13.76 4.40 -15.57
C PHE A 697 -12.87 5.59 -15.22
N LEU A 698 -11.63 5.59 -15.70
CA LEU A 698 -10.65 6.64 -15.49
C LEU A 698 -10.34 7.32 -16.84
N ASN A 699 -10.89 8.52 -17.06
CA ASN A 699 -10.43 9.40 -18.14
C ASN A 699 -9.18 10.16 -17.67
N CYS A 700 -8.03 9.93 -18.30
CA CYS A 700 -6.73 10.45 -17.89
C CYS A 700 -6.13 11.42 -18.91
N HIS A 701 -5.31 12.34 -18.39
CA HIS A 701 -4.41 13.17 -19.17
C HIS A 701 -3.10 13.30 -18.39
N LEU A 702 -2.07 12.54 -18.76
CA LEU A 702 -0.82 12.42 -17.98
C LEU A 702 0.26 13.43 -18.40
N ALA A 703 1.35 13.51 -17.64
CA ALA A 703 2.51 14.35 -17.93
C ALA A 703 3.03 14.24 -19.39
N ALA A 704 3.02 15.37 -20.09
CA ALA A 704 3.53 15.47 -21.47
C ALA A 704 5.05 15.62 -21.52
N GLY A 705 5.65 15.38 -22.69
CA GLY A 705 7.09 15.53 -22.94
C GLY A 705 7.80 14.19 -23.13
N HIS A 706 8.74 14.13 -24.08
CA HIS A 706 9.28 12.85 -24.56
C HIS A 706 10.01 12.05 -23.48
N ARG A 707 10.93 12.69 -22.75
CA ARG A 707 11.74 12.07 -21.68
C ARG A 707 10.99 11.84 -20.35
N ARG A 708 9.80 12.43 -20.18
CA ARG A 708 9.04 12.47 -18.90
C ARG A 708 8.26 11.18 -18.57
N VAL A 709 8.85 10.01 -18.82
CA VAL A 709 8.24 8.70 -18.52
C VAL A 709 8.01 8.54 -17.02
N ARG A 710 8.99 8.95 -16.20
CA ARG A 710 8.91 8.91 -14.73
C ARG A 710 7.70 9.67 -14.18
N ASP A 711 7.43 10.86 -14.72
CA ASP A 711 6.26 11.67 -14.33
C ASP A 711 4.94 11.01 -14.75
N ARG A 712 4.86 10.39 -15.93
CA ARG A 712 3.67 9.63 -16.34
C ARG A 712 3.41 8.42 -15.46
N ASN A 713 4.46 7.69 -15.11
CA ASN A 713 4.40 6.57 -14.17
C ASN A 713 3.92 7.05 -12.79
N ALA A 714 4.43 8.19 -12.31
CA ALA A 714 4.02 8.79 -11.03
C ALA A 714 2.57 9.30 -11.05
N ASP A 715 2.15 9.98 -12.13
CA ASP A 715 0.77 10.40 -12.33
C ASP A 715 -0.18 9.20 -12.34
N ALA A 716 0.15 8.15 -13.11
CA ALA A 716 -0.65 6.94 -13.22
C ALA A 716 -0.76 6.18 -11.89
N ALA A 717 0.37 5.94 -11.21
CA ALA A 717 0.37 5.33 -9.88
C ALA A 717 -0.49 6.13 -8.89
N ALA A 718 -0.31 7.46 -8.84
CA ALA A 718 -1.06 8.33 -7.94
C ALA A 718 -2.53 8.57 -8.38
N ILE A 719 -2.95 8.13 -9.56
CA ILE A 719 -4.35 8.03 -9.99
C ILE A 719 -4.95 6.69 -9.53
N ILE A 720 -4.23 5.59 -9.75
CA ILE A 720 -4.65 4.21 -9.43
C ILE A 720 -4.73 3.99 -7.91
N GLU A 721 -3.72 4.44 -7.18
CA GLU A 721 -3.55 4.29 -5.73
C GLU A 721 -4.24 5.43 -4.93
N HIS A 722 -5.07 6.26 -5.57
CA HIS A 722 -5.71 7.40 -4.89
C HIS A 722 -6.74 6.94 -3.85
N GLU A 723 -6.46 7.25 -2.59
CA GLU A 723 -7.39 7.00 -1.47
C GLU A 723 -8.65 7.89 -1.61
N ARG A 724 -9.83 7.37 -1.24
CA ARG A 724 -11.07 8.16 -1.10
C ARG A 724 -11.53 8.93 -2.36
N LEU A 725 -11.47 8.28 -3.53
CA LEU A 725 -12.11 8.77 -4.76
C LEU A 725 -13.63 8.85 -4.63
N PHE A 726 -14.25 7.82 -4.07
CA PHE A 726 -15.70 7.69 -4.01
C PHE A 726 -16.20 7.57 -2.56
N PRO A 727 -17.50 7.81 -2.29
CA PRO A 727 -18.09 7.49 -0.99
C PRO A 727 -17.97 6.00 -0.66
N VAL A 728 -17.86 5.70 0.63
CA VAL A 728 -17.91 4.32 1.15
C VAL A 728 -19.21 3.65 0.71
N LEU A 729 -19.13 2.37 0.38
CA LEU A 729 -20.27 1.47 0.24
C LEU A 729 -20.43 0.68 1.53
N GLU A 730 -21.65 0.66 2.07
CA GLU A 730 -21.92 0.19 3.44
C GLU A 730 -22.84 -1.03 3.49
N THR A 731 -23.65 -1.29 2.45
CA THR A 731 -24.54 -2.46 2.45
C THR A 731 -23.80 -3.73 2.04
N LEU A 732 -24.32 -4.89 2.48
CA LEU A 732 -23.75 -6.18 2.09
C LEU A 732 -23.82 -6.38 0.58
N ASP A 733 -24.93 -6.01 -0.05
CA ASP A 733 -25.17 -6.23 -1.48
C ASP A 733 -24.31 -5.31 -2.36
N GLU A 734 -23.95 -4.12 -1.88
CA GLU A 734 -22.92 -3.27 -2.50
C GLU A 734 -21.52 -3.86 -2.34
N THR A 735 -21.15 -4.27 -1.12
CA THR A 735 -19.79 -4.73 -0.81
C THR A 735 -19.45 -6.10 -1.42
N LEU A 736 -20.46 -6.94 -1.71
CA LEU A 736 -20.29 -8.19 -2.47
C LEU A 736 -19.95 -7.96 -3.96
N ALA A 737 -20.24 -6.77 -4.50
CA ALA A 737 -19.84 -6.39 -5.86
C ALA A 737 -18.38 -5.90 -5.92
N LEU A 738 -17.70 -5.70 -4.78
CA LEU A 738 -16.32 -5.21 -4.69
C LEU A 738 -15.28 -6.35 -4.59
N VAL A 739 -14.00 -5.99 -4.68
CA VAL A 739 -12.88 -6.93 -4.62
C VAL A 739 -11.82 -6.52 -3.61
N GLY A 740 -10.99 -7.49 -3.20
CA GLY A 740 -9.84 -7.24 -2.34
C GLY A 740 -10.23 -6.53 -1.03
N GLY A 741 -11.35 -6.91 -0.41
CA GLY A 741 -11.76 -6.31 0.87
C GLY A 741 -12.04 -4.80 0.83
N GLY A 742 -12.18 -4.20 -0.36
CA GLY A 742 -12.39 -2.78 -0.53
C GLY A 742 -13.76 -2.30 -0.07
N ASP A 743 -13.84 -1.01 0.24
CA ASP A 743 -15.05 -0.27 0.61
C ASP A 743 -15.61 0.59 -0.55
N GLY A 744 -15.07 0.41 -1.75
CA GLY A 744 -15.47 1.09 -2.98
C GLY A 744 -14.89 2.50 -3.12
N THR A 745 -14.09 2.95 -2.15
CA THR A 745 -13.50 4.29 -2.14
C THR A 745 -12.28 4.44 -3.05
N MET A 746 -11.66 3.35 -3.50
CA MET A 746 -10.48 3.34 -4.39
C MET A 746 -10.82 2.71 -5.75
N ALA A 747 -10.06 3.06 -6.80
CA ALA A 747 -10.27 2.52 -8.14
C ALA A 747 -10.12 0.98 -8.16
N LEU A 748 -9.08 0.44 -7.51
CA LEU A 748 -8.76 -0.99 -7.53
C LEU A 748 -9.72 -1.90 -6.72
N ASP A 749 -10.64 -1.32 -5.93
CA ASP A 749 -11.72 -2.04 -5.26
C ASP A 749 -12.77 -2.61 -6.21
N HIS A 750 -12.77 -2.13 -7.46
CA HIS A 750 -13.76 -2.51 -8.47
C HIS A 750 -13.29 -3.76 -9.22
N GLU A 751 -14.23 -4.64 -9.57
CA GLU A 751 -13.98 -5.88 -10.32
C GLU A 751 -13.32 -5.60 -11.65
N ILE A 752 -13.74 -4.52 -12.32
CA ILE A 752 -13.25 -4.11 -13.63
C ILE A 752 -12.95 -2.60 -13.61
N VAL A 753 -11.71 -2.25 -13.97
CA VAL A 753 -11.22 -0.87 -14.03
C VAL A 753 -10.71 -0.58 -15.43
N PHE A 754 -11.30 0.40 -16.11
CA PHE A 754 -10.83 0.92 -17.39
C PHE A 754 -10.04 2.21 -17.18
N MET A 755 -8.88 2.33 -17.82
CA MET A 755 -8.09 3.56 -17.88
C MET A 755 -7.92 3.98 -19.34
N SER A 756 -8.43 5.15 -19.70
CA SER A 756 -8.44 5.66 -21.08
C SER A 756 -8.05 7.12 -21.12
N GLY A 757 -7.50 7.59 -22.24
CA GLY A 757 -7.24 9.02 -22.45
C GLY A 757 -5.91 9.30 -23.10
N ASP A 758 -5.48 10.56 -23.04
CA ASP A 758 -4.13 10.97 -23.44
C ASP A 758 -3.13 10.61 -22.34
N LEU A 759 -2.64 9.37 -22.40
CA LEU A 759 -1.62 8.86 -21.49
C LEU A 759 -0.22 9.41 -21.82
N ASN A 760 -0.06 10.16 -22.93
CA ASN A 760 1.13 10.92 -23.30
C ASN A 760 2.45 10.13 -23.45
N TYR A 761 2.44 8.79 -23.40
CA TYR A 761 3.60 7.94 -23.68
C TYR A 761 4.03 8.03 -25.14
N ARG A 762 5.33 7.93 -25.40
CA ARG A 762 5.95 8.18 -26.72
C ARG A 762 6.68 6.94 -27.26
N ILE A 763 7.14 7.02 -28.50
CA ILE A 763 7.96 5.99 -29.15
C ILE A 763 9.43 6.40 -29.05
N ASP A 764 10.26 5.61 -28.36
CA ASP A 764 11.71 5.84 -28.20
C ASP A 764 12.48 5.42 -29.45
N GLN A 765 12.29 6.14 -30.55
CA GLN A 765 12.95 5.91 -31.84
C GLN A 765 13.08 7.22 -32.63
N ARG A 766 14.06 7.29 -33.54
CA ARG A 766 14.29 8.48 -34.38
C ARG A 766 13.09 8.76 -35.30
N ARG A 767 12.75 10.04 -35.50
CA ARG A 767 11.54 10.48 -36.24
C ARG A 767 11.45 9.91 -37.65
N ASP A 768 12.57 9.86 -38.37
CA ASP A 768 12.69 9.30 -39.72
C ASP A 768 12.32 7.81 -39.76
N ALA A 769 12.87 7.02 -38.84
CA ALA A 769 12.55 5.60 -38.70
C ALA A 769 11.08 5.36 -38.27
N VAL A 770 10.53 6.20 -37.39
CA VAL A 770 9.10 6.17 -37.01
C VAL A 770 8.21 6.46 -38.21
N VAL A 771 8.42 7.57 -38.93
CA VAL A 771 7.62 7.95 -40.10
C VAL A 771 7.73 6.91 -41.21
N SER A 772 8.93 6.38 -41.48
CA SER A 772 9.13 5.34 -42.49
C SER A 772 8.40 4.03 -42.13
N SER A 773 8.44 3.61 -40.86
CA SER A 773 7.71 2.43 -40.37
C SER A 773 6.19 2.62 -40.43
N VAL A 774 5.70 3.85 -40.21
CA VAL A 774 4.28 4.19 -40.37
C VAL A 774 3.86 4.13 -41.83
N GLN A 775 4.65 4.69 -42.76
CA GLN A 775 4.40 4.62 -44.21
C GLN A 775 4.38 3.17 -44.72
N GLN A 776 5.13 2.26 -44.09
CA GLN A 776 5.16 0.83 -44.41
C GLN A 776 4.10 0.01 -43.64
N ASN A 777 3.29 0.63 -42.77
CA ASN A 777 2.35 -0.03 -41.85
C ASN A 777 2.98 -1.08 -40.92
N THR A 778 4.29 -1.01 -40.65
CA THR A 778 5.02 -1.97 -39.80
C THR A 778 4.96 -1.58 -38.32
N PHE A 779 3.76 -1.37 -37.79
CA PHE A 779 3.56 -0.83 -36.43
C PHE A 779 4.16 -1.70 -35.32
N GLN A 780 4.19 -3.03 -35.51
CA GLN A 780 4.78 -3.97 -34.55
C GLN A 780 6.26 -3.68 -34.26
N ASN A 781 7.01 -3.19 -35.25
CA ASN A 781 8.42 -2.79 -35.11
C ASN A 781 8.59 -1.50 -34.30
N LEU A 782 7.52 -0.70 -34.14
CA LEU A 782 7.51 0.50 -33.30
C LEU A 782 6.99 0.21 -31.89
N LEU A 783 6.12 -0.78 -31.69
CA LEU A 783 5.59 -1.15 -30.36
C LEU A 783 6.68 -1.67 -29.40
N ILE A 784 7.80 -2.20 -29.92
CA ILE A 784 8.98 -2.50 -29.08
C ILE A 784 9.69 -1.24 -28.55
N HIS A 785 9.45 -0.08 -29.18
CA HIS A 785 9.95 1.24 -28.79
C HIS A 785 8.92 2.09 -28.05
N ASP A 786 7.63 1.73 -28.06
CA ASP A 786 6.56 2.39 -27.32
C ASP A 786 6.80 2.31 -25.80
N GLN A 787 6.84 3.47 -25.14
CA GLN A 787 7.14 3.57 -23.71
C GLN A 787 6.08 2.84 -22.87
N LEU A 788 4.78 2.99 -23.17
CA LEU A 788 3.73 2.33 -22.38
C LEU A 788 3.81 0.80 -22.50
N THR A 789 4.04 0.27 -23.69
CA THR A 789 4.23 -1.17 -23.94
C THR A 789 5.42 -1.76 -23.16
N LYS A 790 6.46 -0.97 -22.89
CA LYS A 790 7.57 -1.35 -22.00
C LYS A 790 7.13 -1.27 -20.53
N GLU A 791 6.57 -0.15 -20.11
CA GLU A 791 6.17 0.09 -18.72
C GLU A 791 5.10 -0.89 -18.24
N MET A 792 4.14 -1.31 -19.07
CA MET A 792 3.18 -2.37 -18.72
C MET A 792 3.84 -3.75 -18.49
N LYS A 793 5.09 -3.97 -18.91
CA LYS A 793 5.84 -5.19 -18.64
C LYS A 793 6.72 -5.08 -17.39
N THR A 794 7.25 -3.89 -17.12
CA THR A 794 8.28 -3.66 -16.07
C THR A 794 7.77 -2.94 -14.82
N ASN A 795 6.76 -2.07 -14.95
CA ASN A 795 6.20 -1.30 -13.85
C ASN A 795 5.00 -2.03 -13.23
N ILE A 796 5.17 -2.45 -11.98
CA ILE A 796 4.20 -3.27 -11.24
C ILE A 796 2.79 -2.66 -11.14
N ARG A 797 2.63 -1.32 -11.16
CA ARG A 797 1.30 -0.67 -11.12
C ARG A 797 0.53 -0.82 -12.43
N LEU A 798 1.25 -0.83 -13.55
CA LEU A 798 0.67 -0.94 -14.90
C LEU A 798 0.59 -2.41 -15.36
N ARG A 799 1.39 -3.30 -14.78
CA ARG A 799 1.44 -4.73 -15.09
C ARG A 799 0.14 -5.50 -14.86
N SER A 800 -0.75 -4.98 -13.99
CA SER A 800 -2.09 -5.56 -13.79
C SER A 800 -3.13 -5.12 -14.84
N PHE A 801 -2.78 -4.21 -15.73
CA PHE A 801 -3.62 -3.77 -16.84
C PHE A 801 -3.27 -4.51 -18.14
N MET A 802 -4.27 -4.63 -19.00
CA MET A 802 -4.22 -5.21 -20.34
C MET A 802 -4.51 -4.11 -21.36
N GLU A 803 -3.96 -4.25 -22.56
CA GLU A 803 -4.26 -3.40 -23.72
C GLU A 803 -4.52 -4.28 -24.94
N GLY A 804 -5.33 -3.76 -25.87
CA GLY A 804 -5.60 -4.40 -27.15
C GLY A 804 -4.41 -4.35 -28.11
N PRO A 805 -4.36 -5.21 -29.14
CA PRO A 805 -3.39 -5.08 -30.22
C PRO A 805 -3.58 -3.74 -30.95
N ILE A 806 -2.55 -2.91 -30.99
CA ILE A 806 -2.57 -1.64 -31.73
C ILE A 806 -2.27 -1.91 -33.21
N THR A 807 -3.31 -1.83 -34.04
CA THR A 807 -3.23 -2.06 -35.50
C THR A 807 -3.41 -0.77 -36.32
N PHE A 808 -3.37 0.39 -35.66
CA PHE A 808 -3.55 1.71 -36.27
C PHE A 808 -2.29 2.59 -36.10
N PRO A 809 -2.03 3.57 -36.98
CA PRO A 809 -0.84 4.41 -36.87
C PRO A 809 -0.89 5.37 -35.67
N PRO A 810 0.26 5.90 -35.23
CA PRO A 810 0.37 6.87 -34.14
C PRO A 810 -0.65 8.01 -34.22
N THR A 811 -1.32 8.31 -33.11
CA THR A 811 -2.43 9.27 -33.00
C THR A 811 -1.97 10.72 -32.87
N TYR A 812 -0.72 10.94 -32.48
CA TYR A 812 -0.06 12.23 -32.27
C TYR A 812 1.26 12.27 -33.05
N LYS A 813 1.83 13.41 -33.46
CA LYS A 813 1.28 14.77 -33.51
C LYS A 813 1.04 15.14 -34.97
N TYR A 814 -0.16 15.56 -35.32
CA TYR A 814 -0.50 16.01 -36.67
C TYR A 814 -0.44 17.54 -36.79
N ASP A 815 -0.24 18.02 -38.01
CA ASP A 815 -0.57 19.41 -38.34
C ASP A 815 -2.09 19.54 -38.51
N LEU A 816 -2.66 20.68 -38.09
CA LEU A 816 -4.10 20.92 -38.18
C LEU A 816 -4.56 20.97 -39.64
N HIS A 817 -5.71 20.36 -39.92
CA HIS A 817 -6.28 20.22 -41.27
C HIS A 817 -5.35 19.50 -42.26
N SER A 818 -4.51 18.60 -41.75
CA SER A 818 -3.55 17.82 -42.53
C SER A 818 -3.50 16.36 -42.07
N THR A 819 -3.04 15.49 -42.97
CA THR A 819 -2.65 14.10 -42.66
C THR A 819 -1.15 13.97 -42.36
N GLU A 820 -0.38 15.06 -42.48
CA GLU A 820 1.05 15.08 -42.20
C GLU A 820 1.34 15.18 -40.69
N TYR A 821 2.41 14.50 -40.28
CA TYR A 821 2.95 14.59 -38.92
C TYR A 821 3.80 15.85 -38.75
N ASP A 822 3.60 16.54 -37.62
CA ASP A 822 4.22 17.80 -37.16
C ASP A 822 5.41 18.30 -37.98
N THR A 823 5.14 19.22 -38.90
CA THR A 823 6.13 19.89 -39.74
C THR A 823 6.71 21.15 -39.09
N SER A 824 6.21 21.57 -37.91
CA SER A 824 6.76 22.71 -37.17
C SER A 824 8.23 22.50 -36.80
N GLU A 825 8.92 23.57 -36.42
CA GLU A 825 10.34 23.54 -36.00
C GLU A 825 10.62 22.50 -34.90
N LYS A 826 9.62 22.20 -34.05
CA LYS A 826 9.75 21.23 -32.96
C LYS A 826 9.72 19.77 -33.42
N ARG A 827 9.29 19.51 -34.67
CA ARG A 827 9.27 18.23 -35.39
C ARG A 827 9.04 17.03 -34.47
N ARG A 828 7.96 17.04 -33.68
CA ARG A 828 7.68 16.00 -32.69
C ARG A 828 7.66 14.63 -33.36
N ILE A 829 8.19 13.63 -32.64
CA ILE A 829 8.16 12.23 -33.06
C ILE A 829 6.72 11.73 -32.92
N PRO A 830 6.15 11.04 -33.93
CA PRO A 830 4.83 10.45 -33.81
C PRO A 830 4.73 9.46 -32.63
N ALA A 831 3.58 9.43 -31.97
CA ALA A 831 3.34 8.59 -30.79
C ALA A 831 1.88 8.11 -30.66
N TRP A 832 1.69 6.97 -29.99
CA TRP A 832 0.40 6.51 -29.49
C TRP A 832 0.16 7.09 -28.09
N CYS A 833 -0.16 8.38 -28.06
CA CYS A 833 -0.47 9.10 -26.82
C CYS A 833 -1.84 8.68 -26.24
N ASP A 834 -2.82 8.51 -27.13
CA ASP A 834 -4.21 8.18 -26.80
C ASP A 834 -4.37 6.66 -26.66
N ARG A 835 -4.84 6.18 -25.50
CA ARG A 835 -4.84 4.74 -25.15
C ARG A 835 -6.11 4.30 -24.42
N VAL A 836 -6.40 2.99 -24.44
CA VAL A 836 -7.48 2.35 -23.64
C VAL A 836 -6.99 1.03 -23.03
N LEU A 837 -6.88 1.02 -21.71
CA LEU A 837 -6.41 -0.08 -20.88
C LEU A 837 -7.56 -0.63 -20.01
N TRP A 838 -7.48 -1.89 -19.60
CA TRP A 838 -8.40 -2.46 -18.59
C TRP A 838 -7.71 -3.41 -17.62
N ARG A 839 -8.21 -3.50 -16.39
CA ARG A 839 -7.89 -4.52 -15.38
C ARG A 839 -9.19 -5.22 -15.02
N ALA A 840 -9.17 -6.54 -14.88
CA ALA A 840 -10.29 -7.31 -14.35
C ALA A 840 -9.79 -8.33 -13.30
N ARG A 841 -10.59 -8.62 -12.26
CA ARG A 841 -10.28 -9.68 -11.27
C ARG A 841 -10.19 -11.06 -11.92
N ASP A 842 -11.14 -11.36 -12.81
CA ASP A 842 -11.10 -12.47 -13.77
C ASP A 842 -10.99 -11.88 -15.18
N ALA A 843 -9.85 -12.14 -15.85
CA ALA A 843 -9.60 -11.65 -17.20
C ALA A 843 -10.59 -12.22 -18.24
N THR A 844 -11.23 -13.37 -17.97
CA THR A 844 -12.23 -13.96 -18.87
C THR A 844 -13.56 -13.20 -18.89
N ARG A 845 -13.77 -12.25 -17.97
CA ARG A 845 -14.99 -11.41 -17.92
C ARG A 845 -14.94 -10.19 -18.84
N VAL A 846 -13.84 -9.94 -19.56
CA VAL A 846 -13.70 -8.82 -20.50
C VAL A 846 -13.12 -9.29 -21.83
N GLU A 847 -13.94 -9.25 -22.88
CA GLU A 847 -13.54 -9.48 -24.27
C GLU A 847 -13.47 -8.11 -24.99
N GLN A 848 -12.33 -7.78 -25.59
CA GLN A 848 -12.25 -6.60 -26.45
C GLN A 848 -12.76 -6.95 -27.85
N LEU A 849 -13.75 -6.21 -28.33
CA LEU A 849 -14.39 -6.40 -29.64
C LEU A 849 -13.60 -5.72 -30.75
N HIS A 850 -13.12 -4.50 -30.51
CA HIS A 850 -12.30 -3.74 -31.44
C HIS A 850 -11.47 -2.68 -30.71
N TYR A 851 -10.43 -2.19 -31.38
CA TYR A 851 -9.62 -1.06 -30.95
C TYR A 851 -9.13 -0.30 -32.18
N GLN A 852 -9.64 0.91 -32.42
CA GLN A 852 -9.41 1.62 -33.68
C GLN A 852 -9.31 3.14 -33.54
N ARG A 853 -8.74 3.75 -34.58
CA ARG A 853 -8.53 5.19 -34.77
C ARG A 853 -9.45 5.71 -35.88
N TYR A 854 -9.74 7.01 -35.86
CA TYR A 854 -10.48 7.71 -36.91
C TYR A 854 -9.68 8.92 -37.43
N GLU A 855 -10.10 9.49 -38.56
CA GLU A 855 -9.31 10.48 -39.32
C GLU A 855 -9.82 11.95 -39.33
N PRO A 856 -10.54 12.51 -38.34
CA PRO A 856 -10.80 13.94 -38.32
C PRO A 856 -9.50 14.74 -38.11
N ASP A 857 -9.41 15.89 -38.77
CA ASP A 857 -8.19 16.69 -38.92
C ASP A 857 -8.13 17.97 -38.06
N ILE A 858 -9.19 18.23 -37.29
CA ILE A 858 -9.37 19.47 -36.51
C ILE A 858 -8.56 19.52 -35.20
N SER A 859 -7.89 18.43 -34.84
CA SER A 859 -6.99 18.34 -33.68
C SER A 859 -5.64 17.76 -34.13
N ASP A 860 -4.56 18.10 -33.41
CA ASP A 860 -3.24 17.49 -33.59
C ASP A 860 -3.17 16.06 -33.05
N HIS A 861 -4.25 15.58 -32.41
CA HIS A 861 -4.52 14.19 -32.07
C HIS A 861 -5.67 13.60 -32.90
N ARG A 862 -5.54 12.31 -33.25
CA ARG A 862 -6.62 11.50 -33.82
C ARG A 862 -7.43 10.78 -32.72
N PRO A 863 -8.77 10.83 -32.76
CA PRO A 863 -9.62 10.12 -31.81
C PRO A 863 -9.52 8.60 -31.99
N ILE A 864 -9.80 7.89 -30.90
CA ILE A 864 -9.84 6.44 -30.84
C ILE A 864 -11.15 5.95 -30.22
N SER A 865 -11.52 4.72 -30.51
CA SER A 865 -12.55 3.99 -29.78
C SER A 865 -12.14 2.56 -29.49
N ALA A 866 -12.63 2.01 -28.38
CA ALA A 866 -12.50 0.61 -28.05
C ALA A 866 -13.86 0.06 -27.61
N GLY A 867 -14.26 -1.06 -28.20
CA GLY A 867 -15.48 -1.79 -27.85
C GLY A 867 -15.15 -2.99 -26.98
N PHE A 868 -15.97 -3.26 -25.98
CA PHE A 868 -15.82 -4.39 -25.07
C PHE A 868 -17.15 -5.11 -24.88
N ARG A 869 -17.09 -6.44 -24.77
CA ARG A 869 -18.14 -7.27 -24.19
C ARG A 869 -17.71 -7.66 -22.79
N VAL A 870 -18.55 -7.34 -21.80
CA VAL A 870 -18.26 -7.54 -20.38
C VAL A 870 -19.29 -8.48 -19.78
N LEU A 871 -18.81 -9.52 -19.12
CA LEU A 871 -19.64 -10.52 -18.44
C LEU A 871 -19.95 -10.05 -17.02
N VAL A 872 -21.12 -9.43 -16.83
CA VAL A 872 -21.62 -8.99 -15.51
C VAL A 872 -22.32 -10.15 -14.78
N LYS A 873 -22.31 -10.10 -13.44
CA LYS A 873 -22.84 -11.14 -12.54
C LYS A 873 -24.04 -10.64 -11.73
N SER A 874 -24.94 -11.54 -11.40
CA SER A 874 -25.98 -11.36 -10.38
C SER A 874 -25.88 -12.48 -9.34
N ILE A 875 -25.80 -12.14 -8.06
CA ILE A 875 -25.54 -13.09 -6.95
C ILE A 875 -26.86 -13.71 -6.47
N GLN A 876 -26.88 -15.03 -6.35
CA GLN A 876 -27.96 -15.78 -5.72
C GLN A 876 -27.61 -15.99 -4.23
N HIS A 877 -28.11 -15.11 -3.37
CA HIS A 877 -27.72 -15.05 -1.95
C HIS A 877 -27.88 -16.40 -1.23
N ASP A 878 -29.01 -17.11 -1.40
CA ASP A 878 -29.26 -18.43 -0.79
C ASP A 878 -28.30 -19.53 -1.25
N ALA A 879 -27.80 -19.45 -2.50
CA ALA A 879 -26.82 -20.38 -3.02
C ALA A 879 -25.41 -20.03 -2.51
N ARG A 880 -25.10 -18.73 -2.45
CA ARG A 880 -23.83 -18.23 -1.92
C ARG A 880 -23.65 -18.58 -0.45
N GLU A 881 -24.69 -18.46 0.37
CA GLU A 881 -24.57 -18.73 1.81
C GLU A 881 -24.28 -20.21 2.09
N LYS A 882 -24.88 -21.14 1.34
CA LYS A 882 -24.53 -22.58 1.41
C LYS A 882 -23.07 -22.85 1.05
N MET A 883 -22.58 -22.24 -0.03
CA MET A 883 -21.17 -22.35 -0.43
C MET A 883 -20.23 -21.71 0.60
N LYS A 884 -20.69 -20.68 1.33
CA LYS A 884 -19.96 -20.06 2.42
C LYS A 884 -19.92 -20.96 3.66
N GLU A 885 -21.01 -21.63 4.02
CA GLU A 885 -21.02 -22.65 5.09
C GLU A 885 -19.99 -23.77 4.80
N ASP A 886 -19.96 -24.29 3.55
CA ASP A 886 -18.99 -25.30 3.12
C ASP A 886 -17.53 -24.80 3.18
N VAL A 887 -17.28 -23.53 2.83
CA VAL A 887 -15.94 -22.91 2.89
C VAL A 887 -15.52 -22.58 4.32
N GLU A 888 -16.45 -22.15 5.19
CA GLU A 888 -16.19 -21.92 6.61
C GLU A 888 -15.85 -23.24 7.33
N ALA A 889 -16.53 -24.35 6.99
CA ALA A 889 -16.21 -25.68 7.51
C ALA A 889 -14.80 -26.16 7.07
N GLN A 890 -14.43 -25.93 5.80
CA GLN A 890 -13.07 -26.21 5.31
C GLN A 890 -12.02 -25.33 6.00
N TRP A 891 -12.33 -24.05 6.25
CA TRP A 891 -11.45 -23.16 7.00
C TRP A 891 -11.21 -23.69 8.41
N SER A 892 -12.23 -24.15 9.14
CA SER A 892 -12.05 -24.68 10.50
C SER A 892 -11.06 -25.84 10.57
N VAL A 893 -11.06 -26.74 9.57
CA VAL A 893 -10.07 -27.83 9.48
C VAL A 893 -8.67 -27.29 9.18
N ARG A 894 -8.56 -26.32 8.27
CA ARG A 894 -7.27 -25.67 7.89
C ARG A 894 -6.67 -24.86 9.04
N GLU A 895 -7.50 -24.12 9.78
CA GLU A 895 -7.14 -23.30 10.94
C GLU A 895 -6.44 -24.16 12.00
N MET A 896 -7.01 -25.31 12.36
CA MET A 896 -6.40 -26.24 13.32
C MET A 896 -4.99 -26.69 12.89
N GLN A 897 -4.79 -27.03 11.61
CA GLN A 897 -3.47 -27.42 11.11
C GLN A 897 -2.45 -26.27 11.13
N LEU A 898 -2.88 -25.05 10.79
CA LEU A 898 -2.02 -23.86 10.83
C LEU A 898 -1.63 -23.50 12.27
N LEU A 899 -2.56 -23.61 13.23
CA LEU A 899 -2.28 -23.38 14.65
C LEU A 899 -1.28 -24.39 15.22
N VAL A 900 -1.38 -25.67 14.86
CA VAL A 900 -0.38 -26.69 15.24
C VAL A 900 1.01 -26.33 14.72
N ASN A 901 1.12 -25.89 13.47
CA ASN A 901 2.40 -25.51 12.87
C ASN A 901 2.98 -24.25 13.53
N ALA A 902 2.17 -23.22 13.75
CA ALA A 902 2.58 -21.99 14.43
C ALA A 902 3.06 -22.27 15.87
N ARG A 903 2.32 -23.11 16.60
CA ARG A 903 2.70 -23.56 17.95
C ARG A 903 4.05 -24.26 17.96
N ALA A 904 4.30 -25.16 17.01
CA ALA A 904 5.58 -25.85 16.90
C ALA A 904 6.74 -24.85 16.65
N PHE A 905 6.53 -23.85 15.79
CA PHE A 905 7.53 -22.79 15.55
C PHE A 905 7.85 -21.95 16.79
N TYR A 906 6.85 -21.38 17.48
CA TYR A 906 7.11 -20.56 18.68
C TYR A 906 7.68 -21.38 19.84
N THR A 907 7.39 -22.68 19.90
CA THR A 907 8.08 -23.61 20.82
C THR A 907 9.57 -23.74 20.45
N ALA A 908 9.89 -23.94 19.17
CA ALA A 908 11.27 -24.07 18.69
C ALA A 908 12.10 -22.77 18.79
N GLN A 909 11.46 -21.60 18.69
CA GLN A 909 12.08 -20.31 18.97
C GLN A 909 12.22 -20.01 20.47
N LEU A 910 11.76 -20.90 21.35
CA LEU A 910 11.81 -20.76 22.80
C LEU A 910 11.02 -19.54 23.31
N VAL A 911 9.87 -19.24 22.71
CA VAL A 911 8.97 -18.12 23.08
C VAL A 911 7.65 -18.61 23.69
N LEU A 912 7.33 -19.90 23.57
CA LEU A 912 6.10 -20.53 24.11
C LEU A 912 6.27 -21.17 25.49
#